data_AF-A0A7C6ZPX8-F1
#
_entry.id   AF-A0A7C6ZPX8-F1
#
_cell.length_a   1.000
_cell.length_b   1.000
_cell.length_c   1.000
_cell.angle_alpha   90.00
_cell.angle_beta   90.00
_cell.angle_gamma   90.00
#
_symmetry.space_group_name_H-M   'P 1'
#
loop_
_entity.id
_entity.type
_entity.pdbx_description
1 polymer ?
#
loop_
_entity_poly.entity_id
_entity_poly.type
_entity_poly.pdbx_seq_one_letter_code
_entity_poly.pdbx_strand_id
1 'polypeptide(L)'
;SRRFGVSIRELQAANPGSVRASGWLIVGEELVIPGAAIPGAAPAATTTTAPTAPGQTPAPVVTSTPPATDEQQYTVQPGESWNSIAAKFGVDAEALRAANPHAVRPGLVLFRGDVLTIPGQADSSVDNTATPTTTPTPIATATIVATEAPTEEATGAPTAGPTAATDSEAPPACPEPFAAIPAQLVEVVSAGTAMEDVLALLRTCGVLNEANVRSGDWNGDGVDDWVVVLQNPHSDAATPEMELLIFMSEGDAFTLNYQARPAGQVAMLAADDINLDGKPDLAWVDTTCGASTCFDTVIVRSWDGAAWADWTDSTIVMAYAEVKLTDARDTVQGSEIVLTGGEYGSVGAGPQRARTEVWGSIEGAPYTLLDTVYERSNCLYFKVLDAGEALERYQEIGLVQAREMYTEAVTNRNLVKCGARADELNELRSFSLFRLALIYAYEGEATLAAESVAQLQRAYPDSPFAGVAETWLAVYQAEGDIAAACAAVTAYAETTPAAVEALSDYGYANPTFTAADLCPALDIEPTAAPAPTAEPTATPEVSATAPITPLLTLTATIDASALLPAAPANAGELPDCPTTLDGYATALPAIIAAAEADPLVVETWLRLCDGMADDRGGMLLADFNADGIEDAIFLPTIVSDLGFGPGGAQGAVLIYHGTGDGDYTLVDAPEVYGQPTLLAADDVNGDGRIDLAWTIEGCSTFCVKEVQIVTWDADKRDYISIIEPGAIIAEGMAAFTDLPAGAPGQGKQLTLTGGVSGAADGGLEIEHTEAWQSVDGRPFRRLSWTYDPKNTNSTCVGLRLIEADAALHAADLIGYTTAIELYRSALDPALKACSIYGVPAPEELKLLQGLAAYRLIQAQALAGDLDAAAADLAALQQGQPDSAFTTAAAQWLESYTTRKNAAAACRAVQPIFDKETLTWQITDHFGYNHPALAPEQVCFAPRNK
;
A
#
# COMPACT_ATOMS: atom_id res chain seq x y z
N SER A 1 34.24 -1.14 6.76
CA SER A 1 35.05 0.04 6.39
C SER A 1 34.58 1.28 7.15
N ARG A 2 33.53 2.02 6.72
CA ARG A 2 33.07 3.29 7.33
C ARG A 2 33.08 3.30 8.88
N ARG A 3 32.42 2.33 9.53
CA ARG A 3 32.33 2.15 11.00
C ARG A 3 33.68 2.14 11.76
N PHE A 4 34.78 1.81 11.09
CA PHE A 4 36.10 1.67 11.72
C PHE A 4 37.17 2.62 11.12
N GLY A 5 36.79 3.55 10.23
CA GLY A 5 37.72 4.51 9.63
C GLY A 5 38.78 3.93 8.68
N VAL A 6 38.72 2.63 8.35
CA VAL A 6 39.68 1.95 7.47
C VAL A 6 39.22 1.99 6.01
N SER A 7 40.14 2.19 5.06
CA SER A 7 39.79 2.10 3.64
C SER A 7 39.43 0.67 3.24
N ILE A 8 38.59 0.53 2.20
CA ILE A 8 38.21 -0.78 1.66
C ILE A 8 39.45 -1.55 1.18
N ARG A 9 40.44 -0.86 0.59
CA ARG A 9 41.69 -1.47 0.12
C ARG A 9 42.54 -2.03 1.27
N GLU A 10 42.64 -1.34 2.39
CA GLU A 10 43.36 -1.83 3.57
C GLU A 10 42.63 -3.02 4.21
N LEU A 11 41.30 -2.94 4.30
CA LEU A 11 40.46 -4.02 4.81
C LEU A 11 40.56 -5.29 3.93
N GLN A 12 40.58 -5.14 2.61
CA GLN A 12 40.81 -6.25 1.66
C GLN A 12 42.24 -6.81 1.76
N ALA A 13 43.25 -5.95 1.91
CA ALA A 13 44.64 -6.37 2.09
C ALA A 13 44.87 -7.12 3.42
N ALA A 14 44.10 -6.81 4.47
CA ALA A 14 44.11 -7.54 5.74
C ALA A 14 43.33 -8.86 5.70
N ASN A 15 42.40 -9.02 4.74
CA ASN A 15 41.52 -10.19 4.61
C ASN A 15 41.59 -10.83 3.21
N PRO A 16 42.78 -11.24 2.72
CA PRO A 16 42.94 -11.75 1.35
C PRO A 16 42.13 -13.02 1.06
N GLY A 17 41.74 -13.79 2.08
CA GLY A 17 40.85 -14.95 1.93
C GLY A 17 39.39 -14.60 1.65
N SER A 18 38.97 -13.37 1.96
CA SER A 18 37.61 -12.85 1.78
C SER A 18 37.49 -11.94 0.55
N VAL A 19 38.58 -11.72 -0.20
CA VAL A 19 38.55 -10.94 -1.45
C VAL A 19 38.05 -11.81 -2.60
N ARG A 20 36.84 -11.51 -3.08
CA ARG A 20 36.15 -12.24 -4.17
C ARG A 20 35.91 -11.32 -5.36
N ALA A 21 35.81 -11.90 -6.57
CA ALA A 21 35.59 -11.14 -7.80
C ALA A 21 34.26 -10.35 -7.83
N SER A 22 33.25 -10.79 -7.07
CA SER A 22 31.97 -10.09 -6.88
C SER A 22 32.00 -9.00 -5.79
N GLY A 23 33.08 -8.90 -5.00
CA GLY A 23 33.20 -7.94 -3.89
C GLY A 23 32.40 -8.28 -2.61
N TRP A 24 31.68 -9.41 -2.58
CA TRP A 24 30.83 -9.81 -1.45
C TRP A 24 31.59 -10.47 -0.29
N LEU A 25 30.98 -10.41 0.89
CA LEU A 25 31.40 -11.05 2.15
C LEU A 25 30.28 -11.98 2.63
N ILE A 26 30.61 -13.09 3.30
CA ILE A 26 29.59 -14.03 3.80
C ILE A 26 29.10 -13.59 5.19
N VAL A 27 27.79 -13.65 5.43
CA VAL A 27 27.20 -13.39 6.75
C VAL A 27 27.71 -14.45 7.75
N GLY A 28 28.38 -14.01 8.81
CA GLY A 28 29.08 -14.86 9.77
C GLY A 28 30.58 -15.06 9.51
N GLU A 29 31.14 -14.47 8.44
CA GLU A 29 32.59 -14.50 8.14
C GLU A 29 33.37 -13.51 9.04
N GLU A 30 34.38 -13.97 9.76
CA GLU A 30 35.22 -13.12 10.62
C GLU A 30 36.26 -12.33 9.80
N LEU A 31 36.37 -11.02 10.04
CA LEU A 31 37.29 -10.13 9.34
C LEU A 31 38.25 -9.39 10.29
N VAL A 32 39.53 -9.42 9.95
CA VAL A 32 40.61 -8.67 10.60
C VAL A 32 40.53 -7.19 10.20
N ILE A 33 40.29 -6.31 11.15
CA ILE A 33 40.25 -4.85 10.92
C ILE A 33 41.63 -4.24 11.22
N PRO A 34 42.40 -3.76 10.22
CA PRO A 34 43.73 -3.20 10.45
C PRO A 34 43.66 -1.81 11.09
N GLY A 35 44.49 -1.56 12.12
CA GLY A 35 44.67 -0.20 12.68
C GLY A 35 43.75 0.19 13.84
N ALA A 36 43.00 -0.73 14.43
CA ALA A 36 42.11 -0.45 15.57
C ALA A 36 42.88 -0.11 16.87
N ALA A 37 43.15 1.19 17.09
CA ALA A 37 43.36 1.72 18.44
C ALA A 37 41.98 2.02 19.07
N ILE A 38 41.60 1.24 20.07
CA ILE A 38 40.28 1.36 20.74
C ILE A 38 40.35 2.51 21.76
N PRO A 39 39.54 3.59 21.63
CA PRO A 39 39.38 4.57 22.69
C PRO A 39 38.42 4.00 23.74
N GLY A 40 38.91 3.74 24.96
CA GLY A 40 38.03 3.40 26.09
C GLY A 40 38.33 2.13 26.90
N ALA A 41 39.60 1.74 27.09
CA ALA A 41 39.96 0.81 28.17
C ALA A 41 41.36 1.11 28.73
N ALA A 42 41.45 1.46 30.02
CA ALA A 42 42.73 1.56 30.74
C ALA A 42 43.16 0.17 31.28
N PRO A 43 44.46 -0.12 31.44
CA PRO A 43 44.95 -1.51 31.34
C PRO A 43 45.48 -2.13 32.63
N ALA A 44 45.42 -3.47 32.75
CA ALA A 44 46.46 -4.28 33.41
C ALA A 44 46.40 -5.81 33.13
N ALA A 45 47.58 -6.37 32.80
CA ALA A 45 48.08 -7.71 33.19
C ALA A 45 47.46 -9.04 32.64
N THR A 46 47.96 -9.45 31.46
CA THR A 46 48.66 -10.74 31.22
C THR A 46 48.25 -12.04 31.97
N THR A 47 47.79 -13.09 31.26
CA THR A 47 48.60 -14.26 30.80
C THR A 47 47.78 -15.44 30.23
N THR A 48 48.20 -15.91 29.04
CA THR A 48 48.38 -17.32 28.59
C THR A 48 47.28 -18.43 28.72
N THR A 49 47.23 -19.26 27.67
CA THR A 49 46.74 -20.68 27.55
C THR A 49 45.24 -21.01 27.47
N ALA A 50 44.90 -21.76 26.42
CA ALA A 50 43.74 -22.66 26.29
C ALA A 50 44.12 -24.10 26.73
N PRO A 51 43.25 -25.14 26.66
CA PRO A 51 41.79 -25.19 26.39
C PRO A 51 41.01 -25.97 27.50
N THR A 52 39.69 -26.23 27.32
CA THR A 52 38.96 -27.50 27.65
C THR A 52 37.43 -27.28 27.80
N ALA A 53 36.62 -28.19 27.23
CA ALA A 53 35.17 -28.39 27.48
C ALA A 53 34.97 -29.76 28.20
N PRO A 54 33.79 -30.20 28.70
CA PRO A 54 32.41 -29.68 28.51
C PRO A 54 31.54 -29.61 29.80
N GLY A 55 30.25 -29.26 29.67
CA GLY A 55 29.24 -29.36 30.74
C GLY A 55 27.79 -29.33 30.20
N GLN A 56 26.88 -30.12 30.77
CA GLN A 56 25.54 -30.41 30.24
C GLN A 56 24.40 -29.68 31.00
N THR A 57 23.33 -29.31 30.27
CA THR A 57 21.89 -29.66 30.48
C THR A 57 21.36 -29.68 31.93
N PRO A 58 20.18 -29.08 32.29
CA PRO A 58 18.90 -29.45 31.63
C PRO A 58 17.72 -28.43 31.60
N ALA A 59 16.72 -28.75 30.76
CA ALA A 59 15.32 -28.33 30.95
C ALA A 59 14.62 -29.25 31.97
N PRO A 60 13.47 -28.87 32.57
CA PRO A 60 12.25 -29.58 32.13
C PRO A 60 10.88 -28.84 32.29
N VAL A 61 10.00 -29.14 31.32
CA VAL A 61 8.58 -29.56 31.48
C VAL A 61 7.55 -28.60 32.11
N VAL A 62 6.50 -28.36 31.30
CA VAL A 62 5.20 -27.78 31.63
C VAL A 62 4.25 -28.83 32.22
N THR A 63 3.31 -28.42 33.08
CA THR A 63 2.06 -29.17 33.33
C THR A 63 0.86 -28.25 33.27
N SER A 64 -0.12 -28.64 32.45
CA SER A 64 -1.34 -27.90 32.09
C SER A 64 -2.53 -28.17 33.03
N THR A 65 -3.55 -27.31 33.00
CA THR A 65 -5.00 -27.65 32.96
C THR A 65 -5.84 -26.39 32.64
N PRO A 66 -6.65 -26.37 31.55
CA PRO A 66 -7.67 -25.35 31.22
C PRO A 66 -9.10 -25.88 31.57
N PRO A 67 -10.26 -25.32 31.15
CA PRO A 67 -10.51 -24.15 30.27
C PRO A 67 -11.65 -23.18 30.68
N ALA A 68 -11.75 -22.07 29.93
CA ALA A 68 -13.00 -21.41 29.53
C ALA A 68 -12.79 -20.83 28.11
N THR A 69 -13.88 -20.65 27.35
CA THR A 69 -13.89 -20.35 25.90
C THR A 69 -14.31 -18.91 25.62
N ASP A 70 -13.60 -18.20 24.73
CA ASP A 70 -14.06 -16.96 24.09
C ASP A 70 -13.47 -16.87 22.67
N GLU A 71 -14.14 -16.11 21.79
CA GLU A 71 -13.65 -15.80 20.44
C GLU A 71 -12.33 -15.02 20.52
N GLN A 72 -11.35 -15.44 19.72
CA GLN A 72 -10.01 -14.89 19.80
C GLN A 72 -9.91 -13.76 18.77
N GLN A 73 -9.49 -12.55 19.14
CA GLN A 73 -9.13 -11.51 18.16
C GLN A 73 -7.63 -11.44 17.99
N TYR A 74 -7.19 -11.01 16.81
CA TYR A 74 -5.79 -11.00 16.45
C TYR A 74 -5.39 -9.85 15.53
N THR A 75 -4.55 -8.97 16.04
CA THR A 75 -3.96 -7.88 15.25
C THR A 75 -2.82 -8.40 14.36
N VAL A 76 -2.89 -8.13 13.05
CA VAL A 76 -1.88 -8.49 12.04
C VAL A 76 -0.51 -7.89 12.38
N GLN A 77 0.53 -8.74 12.41
CA GLN A 77 1.92 -8.34 12.62
C GLN A 77 2.69 -8.24 11.27
N PRO A 78 3.96 -7.79 11.23
CA PRO A 78 4.63 -7.43 9.98
C PRO A 78 5.07 -8.64 9.16
N GLY A 79 4.89 -8.54 7.84
CA GLY A 79 5.11 -9.68 6.94
C GLY A 79 4.08 -10.79 7.15
N GLU A 80 3.17 -10.67 8.12
CA GLU A 80 2.09 -11.62 8.26
C GLU A 80 1.01 -11.36 7.20
N SER A 81 0.61 -12.44 6.55
CA SER A 81 -0.47 -12.47 5.59
C SER A 81 -1.64 -13.24 6.18
N TRP A 82 -2.81 -13.17 5.52
CA TRP A 82 -3.99 -13.96 5.89
C TRP A 82 -3.64 -15.43 6.18
N ASN A 83 -2.74 -16.00 5.37
CA ASN A 83 -2.26 -17.37 5.49
C ASN A 83 -1.39 -17.61 6.73
N SER A 84 -0.45 -16.71 7.05
CA SER A 84 0.43 -16.91 8.21
C SER A 84 -0.31 -16.75 9.53
N ILE A 85 -1.32 -15.88 9.58
CA ILE A 85 -2.14 -15.61 10.77
C ILE A 85 -3.13 -16.72 11.03
N ALA A 86 -3.85 -17.16 9.99
CA ALA A 86 -4.68 -18.33 10.11
C ALA A 86 -3.83 -19.53 10.55
N ALA A 87 -2.63 -19.70 9.97
CA ALA A 87 -1.68 -20.71 10.46
C ALA A 87 -1.20 -20.46 11.90
N LYS A 88 -1.20 -19.23 12.44
CA LYS A 88 -0.83 -18.90 13.83
C LYS A 88 -1.86 -19.45 14.83
N PHE A 89 -3.14 -19.18 14.60
CA PHE A 89 -4.25 -19.69 15.43
C PHE A 89 -4.73 -21.09 15.03
N GLY A 90 -4.19 -21.60 13.92
CA GLY A 90 -4.60 -22.84 13.30
C GLY A 90 -5.95 -22.76 12.62
N VAL A 91 -6.46 -21.56 12.30
CA VAL A 91 -7.78 -21.28 11.73
C VAL A 91 -7.82 -21.17 10.21
N ASP A 92 -8.97 -20.75 9.68
CA ASP A 92 -9.24 -20.63 8.26
C ASP A 92 -8.67 -19.34 7.73
N ALA A 93 -7.76 -19.31 6.76
CA ALA A 93 -7.45 -18.01 6.15
C ALA A 93 -8.60 -17.51 5.25
N GLU A 94 -9.69 -18.29 5.03
CA GLU A 94 -10.91 -17.83 4.35
C GLU A 94 -12.01 -17.50 5.35
N ALA A 95 -12.37 -18.34 6.32
CA ALA A 95 -13.20 -17.94 7.46
C ALA A 95 -12.56 -16.86 8.36
N LEU A 96 -11.23 -16.62 8.30
CA LEU A 96 -10.57 -15.43 8.88
C LEU A 96 -10.76 -14.20 7.99
N ARG A 97 -10.79 -14.35 6.65
CA ARG A 97 -11.16 -13.26 5.73
C ARG A 97 -12.65 -12.93 5.85
N ALA A 98 -13.51 -13.94 5.83
CA ALA A 98 -14.95 -13.85 5.98
C ALA A 98 -15.40 -13.45 7.40
N ALA A 99 -14.62 -13.74 8.46
CA ALA A 99 -14.85 -13.17 9.79
C ALA A 99 -14.32 -11.73 9.93
N ASN A 100 -13.57 -11.22 8.95
CA ASN A 100 -13.00 -9.87 8.97
C ASN A 100 -13.10 -9.13 7.63
N PRO A 101 -14.31 -8.90 7.09
CA PRO A 101 -14.50 -8.27 5.78
C PRO A 101 -14.04 -6.79 5.70
N HIS A 102 -13.60 -6.20 6.81
CA HIS A 102 -13.08 -4.83 6.92
C HIS A 102 -11.58 -4.71 6.67
N ALA A 103 -10.78 -5.76 6.91
CA ALA A 103 -9.33 -5.76 6.72
C ALA A 103 -8.92 -6.06 5.26
N VAL A 104 -9.87 -5.89 4.34
CA VAL A 104 -10.06 -6.73 3.17
C VAL A 104 -10.08 -5.86 1.91
N ARG A 105 -8.99 -5.90 1.15
CA ARG A 105 -8.64 -4.88 0.13
C ARG A 105 -7.89 -5.46 -1.09
N PRO A 106 -7.38 -4.65 -2.02
CA PRO A 106 -6.63 -5.12 -3.17
C PRO A 106 -5.39 -5.94 -2.79
N GLY A 107 -5.10 -6.97 -3.57
CA GLY A 107 -3.83 -7.71 -3.52
C GLY A 107 -3.71 -8.71 -2.36
N LEU A 108 -4.79 -8.95 -1.59
CA LEU A 108 -4.75 -9.73 -0.34
C LEU A 108 -3.78 -9.14 0.70
N VAL A 109 -3.43 -7.86 0.57
CA VAL A 109 -2.49 -7.19 1.47
C VAL A 109 -3.18 -6.92 2.80
N LEU A 110 -2.69 -7.57 3.86
CA LEU A 110 -3.01 -7.14 5.21
C LEU A 110 -2.14 -5.94 5.58
N PHE A 111 -2.77 -4.92 6.14
CA PHE A 111 -2.05 -3.84 6.79
C PHE A 111 -1.77 -4.28 8.22
N ARG A 112 -0.56 -3.97 8.67
CA ARG A 112 -0.18 -4.15 10.06
C ARG A 112 -1.12 -3.32 10.92
N GLY A 113 -1.73 -3.93 11.93
CA GLY A 113 -2.77 -3.27 12.73
C GLY A 113 -4.21 -3.67 12.36
N ASP A 114 -4.47 -4.37 11.25
CA ASP A 114 -5.79 -4.95 10.99
C ASP A 114 -6.17 -5.89 12.15
N VAL A 115 -7.32 -5.68 12.79
CA VAL A 115 -7.80 -6.57 13.86
C VAL A 115 -8.65 -7.68 13.24
N LEU A 116 -8.15 -8.91 13.30
CA LEU A 116 -8.77 -10.10 12.75
C LEU A 116 -9.38 -10.98 13.84
N THR A 117 -10.71 -11.01 13.94
CA THR A 117 -11.52 -12.03 14.60
C THR A 117 -11.14 -13.42 14.07
N ILE A 118 -10.44 -14.19 14.90
CA ILE A 118 -10.08 -15.59 14.70
C ILE A 118 -11.33 -16.43 14.98
N PRO A 119 -11.96 -17.08 13.97
CA PRO A 119 -13.13 -17.91 14.22
C PRO A 119 -12.79 -19.08 15.15
N GLY A 120 -13.54 -19.21 16.24
CA GLY A 120 -13.32 -20.23 17.26
C GLY A 120 -13.58 -21.65 16.73
N GLN A 121 -12.75 -22.63 17.13
CA GLN A 121 -12.92 -24.02 16.67
C GLN A 121 -14.23 -24.62 17.17
N ALA A 122 -15.14 -24.95 16.24
CA ALA A 122 -16.34 -25.75 16.50
C ALA A 122 -15.97 -27.22 16.78
N ASP A 123 -15.53 -27.51 18.00
CA ASP A 123 -15.06 -28.84 18.38
C ASP A 123 -16.21 -29.87 18.39
N SER A 124 -16.17 -30.78 17.42
CA SER A 124 -17.23 -31.75 17.15
C SER A 124 -17.25 -32.87 18.19
N SER A 125 -17.96 -32.67 19.31
CA SER A 125 -18.24 -33.73 20.29
C SER A 125 -19.66 -34.28 20.13
N VAL A 126 -19.79 -35.30 19.26
CA VAL A 126 -21.07 -36.03 19.06
C VAL A 126 -21.33 -36.96 20.25
N ASP A 127 -22.54 -36.89 20.81
CA ASP A 127 -23.05 -37.84 21.82
C ASP A 127 -22.89 -39.30 21.38
N ASN A 128 -22.33 -40.13 22.26
CA ASN A 128 -22.62 -41.56 22.26
C ASN A 128 -22.64 -42.14 23.68
N THR A 129 -23.84 -42.22 24.22
CA THR A 129 -24.18 -42.81 25.53
C THR A 129 -23.87 -44.31 25.64
N ALA A 130 -23.07 -44.73 26.64
CA ALA A 130 -23.11 -46.09 27.21
C ALA A 130 -22.54 -46.19 28.64
N THR A 131 -23.35 -46.69 29.58
CA THR A 131 -22.97 -47.11 30.96
C THR A 131 -22.28 -48.50 30.94
N PRO A 132 -21.45 -48.95 31.93
CA PRO A 132 -21.94 -49.22 33.31
C PRO A 132 -20.95 -49.02 34.51
N THR A 133 -21.51 -48.68 35.69
CA THR A 133 -21.30 -49.32 37.04
C THR A 133 -19.86 -49.58 37.54
N THR A 134 -19.35 -49.05 38.67
CA THR A 134 -19.79 -49.11 40.10
C THR A 134 -19.26 -47.90 40.92
N THR A 135 -20.05 -47.21 41.76
CA THR A 135 -20.32 -47.45 43.21
C THR A 135 -19.11 -47.23 44.17
N PRO A 136 -19.25 -46.48 45.30
CA PRO A 136 -18.13 -45.73 45.92
C PRO A 136 -17.64 -46.29 47.27
N THR A 137 -16.60 -45.67 47.87
CA THR A 137 -16.48 -45.35 49.34
C THR A 137 -15.19 -44.52 49.62
N PRO A 138 -15.13 -43.64 50.64
CA PRO A 138 -14.13 -42.56 50.75
C PRO A 138 -13.19 -42.70 51.98
N ILE A 139 -12.53 -41.59 52.35
CA ILE A 139 -11.87 -41.25 53.64
C ILE A 139 -10.34 -41.51 53.73
N ALA A 140 -9.58 -40.43 53.96
CA ALA A 140 -8.65 -40.32 55.09
C ALA A 140 -8.19 -38.87 55.35
N THR A 141 -8.41 -38.40 56.58
CA THR A 141 -7.94 -37.12 57.15
C THR A 141 -6.49 -37.22 57.64
N ALA A 142 -5.72 -36.12 57.57
CA ALA A 142 -4.59 -35.90 58.49
C ALA A 142 -4.36 -34.40 58.78
N THR A 143 -4.52 -34.03 60.06
CA THR A 143 -4.22 -32.71 60.66
C THR A 143 -2.80 -32.70 61.27
N ILE A 144 -2.42 -31.56 61.89
CA ILE A 144 -1.31 -31.27 62.85
C ILE A 144 0.06 -30.87 62.24
N VAL A 145 0.82 -29.88 62.76
CA VAL A 145 0.60 -28.86 63.82
C VAL A 145 1.50 -27.61 63.62
N ALA A 146 1.22 -26.50 64.31
CA ALA A 146 2.00 -25.24 64.29
C ALA A 146 3.28 -25.25 65.17
N THR A 147 4.14 -24.24 65.03
CA THR A 147 5.17 -23.83 66.02
C THR A 147 5.45 -22.31 65.92
N GLU A 148 5.77 -21.66 67.04
CA GLU A 148 5.74 -20.20 67.24
C GLU A 148 7.05 -19.41 66.96
N ALA A 149 6.85 -18.08 66.83
CA ALA A 149 7.60 -16.88 67.27
C ALA A 149 8.87 -17.01 68.17
N PRO A 150 9.73 -15.96 68.34
CA PRO A 150 9.42 -14.57 68.79
C PRO A 150 9.99 -13.45 67.88
N THR A 151 9.68 -12.14 67.92
CA THR A 151 9.13 -11.13 68.88
C THR A 151 10.16 -10.22 69.58
N GLU A 152 10.21 -8.93 69.17
CA GLU A 152 10.54 -7.67 69.91
C GLU A 152 9.75 -6.56 69.14
N GLU A 153 8.78 -5.77 69.66
CA GLU A 153 8.74 -4.76 70.76
C GLU A 153 9.78 -3.63 70.65
N ALA A 154 9.47 -2.32 70.84
CA ALA A 154 8.19 -1.58 71.00
C ALA A 154 8.44 -0.05 70.81
N THR A 155 7.46 0.77 70.36
CA THR A 155 6.77 1.90 71.06
C THR A 155 6.51 3.07 70.06
N GLY A 156 5.44 3.90 70.10
CA GLY A 156 4.14 3.82 70.78
C GLY A 156 3.32 5.16 70.76
N ALA A 157 2.09 5.12 70.18
CA ALA A 157 0.86 5.93 70.47
C ALA A 157 0.89 7.51 70.41
N PRO A 158 -0.27 8.25 70.35
CA PRO A 158 -1.68 7.81 70.42
C PRO A 158 -2.72 8.43 69.42
N THR A 159 -3.68 7.58 69.03
CA THR A 159 -5.15 7.78 68.99
C THR A 159 -5.83 9.10 68.52
N ALA A 160 -6.54 9.00 67.39
CA ALA A 160 -7.91 9.50 67.22
C ALA A 160 -8.67 8.59 66.23
N GLY A 161 -9.95 8.29 66.47
CA GLY A 161 -10.78 7.39 65.65
C GLY A 161 -11.88 8.13 64.87
N PRO A 162 -12.91 7.41 64.37
CA PRO A 162 -12.85 6.83 63.04
C PRO A 162 -13.85 7.47 62.08
N THR A 163 -13.46 7.60 60.81
CA THR A 163 -14.37 7.78 59.68
C THR A 163 -14.20 6.58 58.76
N ALA A 164 -15.28 6.03 58.23
CA ALA A 164 -15.23 4.84 57.39
C ALA A 164 -14.42 5.14 56.11
N ALA A 165 -13.28 4.47 55.95
CA ALA A 165 -12.68 4.30 54.65
C ALA A 165 -13.57 3.32 53.87
N THR A 166 -14.07 3.79 52.74
CA THR A 166 -14.64 2.96 51.67
C THR A 166 -13.64 1.89 51.25
N ASP A 167 -14.15 0.82 50.65
CA ASP A 167 -13.34 -0.28 50.15
C ASP A 167 -12.16 0.24 49.32
N SER A 168 -10.96 -0.28 49.60
CA SER A 168 -9.78 -0.03 48.78
C SER A 168 -9.97 -0.80 47.49
N GLU A 169 -10.58 -0.14 46.52
CA GLU A 169 -10.64 -0.59 45.14
C GLU A 169 -9.21 -0.93 44.67
N ALA A 170 -9.07 -2.04 43.94
CA ALA A 170 -7.79 -2.39 43.36
C ALA A 170 -7.37 -1.29 42.37
N PRO A 171 -6.07 -1.04 42.15
CA PRO A 171 -5.66 -0.17 41.05
C PRO A 171 -6.31 -0.68 39.75
N PRO A 172 -6.85 0.23 38.90
CA PRO A 172 -7.56 -0.18 37.69
C PRO A 172 -6.66 -1.10 36.86
N ALA A 173 -7.25 -2.20 36.39
CA ALA A 173 -6.55 -3.15 35.54
C ALA A 173 -6.16 -2.45 34.23
N CYS A 174 -5.05 -2.87 33.64
CA CYS A 174 -4.61 -2.30 32.38
C CYS A 174 -5.63 -2.55 31.27
N PRO A 175 -6.05 -1.50 30.54
CA PRO A 175 -6.85 -1.62 29.33
C PRO A 175 -6.27 -2.61 28.33
N GLU A 176 -7.02 -3.67 28.04
CA GLU A 176 -6.71 -4.71 27.04
C GLU A 176 -8.01 -5.09 26.31
N PRO A 177 -7.99 -5.41 25.00
CA PRO A 177 -6.83 -5.34 24.10
C PRO A 177 -6.39 -3.90 23.79
N PHE A 178 -5.18 -3.72 23.25
CA PHE A 178 -4.62 -2.40 22.91
C PHE A 178 -5.56 -1.51 22.04
N ALA A 179 -6.29 -2.11 21.10
CA ALA A 179 -7.26 -1.38 20.26
C ALA A 179 -8.48 -0.84 21.04
N ALA A 180 -8.76 -1.32 22.26
CA ALA A 180 -9.85 -0.85 23.11
C ALA A 180 -9.45 0.30 24.05
N ILE A 181 -8.14 0.61 24.16
CA ILE A 181 -7.63 1.65 25.06
C ILE A 181 -8.22 3.03 24.76
N PRO A 182 -8.33 3.51 23.49
CA PRO A 182 -8.91 4.82 23.20
C PRO A 182 -10.33 5.01 23.76
N ALA A 183 -11.22 4.03 23.55
CA ALA A 183 -12.60 4.10 24.05
C ALA A 183 -12.67 4.08 25.59
N GLN A 184 -11.86 3.22 26.24
CA GLN A 184 -11.79 3.18 27.70
C GLN A 184 -11.20 4.47 28.29
N LEU A 185 -10.25 5.11 27.61
CA LEU A 185 -9.71 6.40 28.01
C LEU A 185 -10.78 7.49 27.95
N VAL A 186 -11.60 7.53 26.90
CA VAL A 186 -12.76 8.45 26.79
C VAL A 186 -13.70 8.29 27.97
N GLU A 187 -14.06 7.07 28.36
CA GLU A 187 -14.90 6.82 29.55
C GLU A 187 -14.23 7.32 30.84
N VAL A 188 -12.93 7.10 31.01
CA VAL A 188 -12.19 7.51 32.21
C VAL A 188 -12.05 9.03 32.32
N VAL A 189 -11.73 9.74 31.23
CA VAL A 189 -11.60 11.21 31.28
C VAL A 189 -12.96 11.93 31.34
N SER A 190 -13.99 11.41 30.65
CA SER A 190 -15.36 11.97 30.71
C SER A 190 -16.02 11.75 32.07
N ALA A 191 -15.57 10.76 32.85
CA ALA A 191 -15.94 10.58 34.25
C ALA A 191 -15.29 11.61 35.22
N GLY A 192 -14.46 12.54 34.72
CA GLY A 192 -13.79 13.57 35.53
C GLY A 192 -12.46 13.12 36.16
N THR A 193 -11.81 12.10 35.61
CA THR A 193 -10.46 11.70 36.03
C THR A 193 -9.43 12.69 35.49
N ALA A 194 -8.50 13.14 36.33
CA ALA A 194 -7.43 14.05 35.90
C ALA A 194 -6.49 13.35 34.90
N MET A 195 -6.06 14.06 33.86
CA MET A 195 -5.19 13.49 32.82
C MET A 195 -3.87 12.94 33.38
N GLU A 196 -3.32 13.54 34.44
CA GLU A 196 -2.11 13.01 35.11
C GLU A 196 -2.30 11.62 35.72
N ASP A 197 -3.48 11.32 36.27
CA ASP A 197 -3.81 9.98 36.80
C ASP A 197 -3.98 8.97 35.65
N VAL A 198 -4.51 9.42 34.51
CA VAL A 198 -4.61 8.64 33.26
C VAL A 198 -3.23 8.31 32.69
N LEU A 199 -2.33 9.30 32.59
CA LEU A 199 -0.95 9.09 32.15
C LEU A 199 -0.18 8.19 33.13
N ALA A 200 -0.44 8.28 34.44
CA ALA A 200 0.11 7.37 35.44
C ALA A 200 -0.37 5.91 35.25
N LEU A 201 -1.63 5.70 34.90
CA LEU A 201 -2.17 4.38 34.54
C LEU A 201 -1.50 3.84 33.27
N LEU A 202 -1.51 4.61 32.18
CA LEU A 202 -0.93 4.20 30.89
C LEU A 202 0.57 3.88 30.99
N ARG A 203 1.31 4.66 31.78
CA ARG A 203 2.72 4.40 32.15
C ARG A 203 2.89 3.09 32.92
N THR A 204 2.00 2.82 33.89
CA THR A 204 2.01 1.57 34.67
C THR A 204 1.75 0.35 33.78
N CYS A 205 0.93 0.52 32.75
CA CYS A 205 0.62 -0.49 31.75
C CYS A 205 1.68 -0.64 30.64
N GLY A 206 2.70 0.22 30.61
CA GLY A 206 3.76 0.17 29.60
C GLY A 206 3.33 0.57 28.18
N VAL A 207 2.09 1.06 28.01
CA VAL A 207 1.54 1.45 26.71
C VAL A 207 1.83 2.91 26.34
N LEU A 208 2.26 3.74 27.29
CA LEU A 208 2.52 5.17 27.04
C LEU A 208 3.89 5.39 26.37
N ASN A 209 3.90 6.00 25.18
CA ASN A 209 5.14 6.47 24.56
C ASN A 209 5.47 7.89 25.07
N GLU A 210 6.15 7.96 26.22
CA GLU A 210 6.47 9.23 26.90
C GLU A 210 7.22 10.25 26.03
N ALA A 211 8.03 9.79 25.07
CA ALA A 211 8.79 10.70 24.19
C ALA A 211 7.88 11.53 23.26
N ASN A 212 6.66 11.05 23.03
CA ASN A 212 5.71 11.58 22.07
C ASN A 212 4.43 12.18 22.70
N VAL A 213 4.39 12.34 24.03
CA VAL A 213 3.31 13.09 24.70
C VAL A 213 3.61 14.59 24.64
N ARG A 214 2.62 15.45 24.37
CA ARG A 214 2.70 16.92 24.51
C ARG A 214 1.42 17.45 25.16
N SER A 215 1.51 18.64 25.75
CA SER A 215 0.36 19.38 26.30
C SER A 215 0.47 20.86 26.01
N GLY A 216 -0.66 21.56 26.00
CA GLY A 216 -0.74 23.02 25.82
C GLY A 216 -2.19 23.50 25.74
N ASP A 217 -2.43 24.76 26.10
CA ASP A 217 -3.75 25.42 25.98
C ASP A 217 -4.02 25.77 24.50
N TRP A 218 -4.57 24.82 23.74
CA TRP A 218 -4.82 24.92 22.30
C TRP A 218 -6.21 25.48 21.99
N ASN A 219 -7.21 25.22 22.85
CA ASN A 219 -8.54 25.83 22.73
C ASN A 219 -8.62 27.27 23.31
N GLY A 220 -7.67 27.68 24.14
CA GLY A 220 -7.63 29.01 24.77
C GLY A 220 -8.52 29.16 26.01
N ASP A 221 -8.93 28.05 26.64
CA ASP A 221 -9.76 28.04 27.86
C ASP A 221 -8.96 28.22 29.16
N GLY A 222 -7.63 28.06 29.09
CA GLY A 222 -6.70 28.20 30.21
C GLY A 222 -6.37 26.90 30.94
N VAL A 223 -6.76 25.74 30.39
CA VAL A 223 -6.39 24.39 30.81
C VAL A 223 -5.55 23.73 29.70
N ASP A 224 -4.51 22.98 30.07
CA ASP A 224 -3.69 22.25 29.09
C ASP A 224 -4.51 21.12 28.42
N ASP A 225 -4.68 21.21 27.10
CA ASP A 225 -5.05 20.10 26.19
C ASP A 225 -3.87 19.12 26.04
N TRP A 226 -4.12 17.91 25.51
CA TRP A 226 -3.13 16.82 25.47
C TRP A 226 -3.13 16.04 24.16
N VAL A 227 -1.94 15.77 23.62
CA VAL A 227 -1.72 14.69 22.64
C VAL A 227 -1.00 13.54 23.33
N VAL A 228 -1.62 12.36 23.28
CA VAL A 228 -1.16 11.14 23.95
C VAL A 228 -0.88 10.09 22.89
N VAL A 229 0.39 9.70 22.76
CA VAL A 229 0.81 8.62 21.87
C VAL A 229 0.99 7.34 22.67
N LEU A 230 0.27 6.30 22.25
CA LEU A 230 0.36 4.95 22.79
C LEU A 230 1.14 4.07 21.82
N GLN A 231 1.85 3.09 22.39
CA GLN A 231 2.59 2.06 21.67
C GLN A 231 2.25 0.71 22.30
N ASN A 232 1.89 -0.29 21.51
CA ASN A 232 1.63 -1.63 22.03
C ASN A 232 2.95 -2.28 22.51
N PRO A 233 3.12 -2.54 23.83
CA PRO A 233 4.35 -3.11 24.38
C PRO A 233 4.50 -4.61 24.08
N HIS A 234 3.46 -5.24 23.54
CA HIS A 234 3.39 -6.68 23.22
C HIS A 234 3.53 -6.97 21.71
N SER A 235 3.79 -5.96 20.88
CA SER A 235 3.97 -6.14 19.43
C SER A 235 5.41 -6.57 19.10
N ASP A 236 5.58 -7.80 18.60
CA ASP A 236 6.86 -8.35 18.09
C ASP A 236 7.27 -7.75 16.72
N ALA A 237 6.65 -6.64 16.33
CA ALA A 237 6.74 -6.03 15.02
C ALA A 237 7.98 -5.13 14.84
N ALA A 238 8.53 -5.08 13.62
CA ALA A 238 9.62 -4.16 13.26
C ALA A 238 9.25 -2.67 13.42
N THR A 239 7.96 -2.33 13.30
CA THR A 239 7.32 -1.09 13.76
C THR A 239 6.10 -1.52 14.57
N PRO A 240 6.01 -1.19 15.87
CA PRO A 240 4.91 -1.60 16.74
C PRO A 240 3.59 -0.94 16.33
N GLU A 241 2.47 -1.51 16.80
CA GLU A 241 1.15 -0.89 16.73
C GLU A 241 1.11 0.39 17.60
N MET A 242 0.55 1.46 17.06
CA MET A 242 0.52 2.80 17.66
C MET A 242 -0.89 3.39 17.63
N GLU A 243 -1.21 4.24 18.61
CA GLU A 243 -2.41 5.08 18.64
C GLU A 243 -1.99 6.51 18.99
N LEU A 244 -2.59 7.53 18.38
CA LEU A 244 -2.39 8.95 18.70
C LEU A 244 -3.74 9.57 19.00
N LEU A 245 -3.89 10.10 20.21
CA LEU A 245 -5.16 10.62 20.74
C LEU A 245 -4.98 12.09 21.13
N ILE A 246 -5.86 12.97 20.66
CA ILE A 246 -5.89 14.39 21.05
C ILE A 246 -7.12 14.63 21.91
N PHE A 247 -6.87 14.95 23.18
CA PHE A 247 -7.87 15.30 24.18
C PHE A 247 -7.88 16.82 24.38
N MET A 248 -9.03 17.44 24.13
CA MET A 248 -9.27 18.85 24.41
C MET A 248 -9.97 18.99 25.78
N SER A 249 -9.64 20.04 26.53
CA SER A 249 -10.31 20.41 27.77
C SER A 249 -11.72 20.95 27.49
N GLU A 250 -12.65 20.63 28.37
CA GLU A 250 -14.00 21.20 28.42
C GLU A 250 -14.36 21.49 29.88
N GLY A 251 -13.75 22.54 30.44
CA GLY A 251 -13.92 22.92 31.85
C GLY A 251 -13.16 22.00 32.81
N ASP A 252 -13.87 21.13 33.54
CA ASP A 252 -13.27 20.19 34.51
C ASP A 252 -13.06 18.77 33.92
N ALA A 253 -13.37 18.56 32.62
CA ALA A 253 -13.29 17.28 31.92
C ALA A 253 -12.50 17.39 30.61
N PHE A 254 -12.24 16.24 29.96
CA PHE A 254 -11.63 16.19 28.62
C PHE A 254 -12.50 15.41 27.64
N THR A 255 -12.48 15.85 26.38
CA THR A 255 -13.13 15.19 25.24
C THR A 255 -12.07 14.76 24.23
N LEU A 256 -12.12 13.50 23.77
CA LEU A 256 -11.32 13.06 22.62
C LEU A 256 -11.87 13.76 21.36
N ASN A 257 -11.11 14.71 20.82
CA ASN A 257 -11.53 15.49 19.66
C ASN A 257 -10.95 14.93 18.34
N TYR A 258 -9.80 14.26 18.41
CA TYR A 258 -9.18 13.61 17.24
C TYR A 258 -8.44 12.34 17.64
N GLN A 259 -8.49 11.34 16.77
CA GLN A 259 -7.77 10.07 16.87
C GLN A 259 -7.10 9.76 15.53
N ALA A 260 -5.82 9.40 15.56
CA ALA A 260 -5.14 8.77 14.44
C ALA A 260 -4.61 7.39 14.84
N ARG A 261 -4.57 6.49 13.85
CA ARG A 261 -3.93 5.16 13.94
C ARG A 261 -2.73 5.12 12.99
N PRO A 262 -1.55 5.55 13.42
CA PRO A 262 -0.35 5.58 12.59
C PRO A 262 0.02 4.17 12.12
N ALA A 263 0.39 4.04 10.84
CA ALA A 263 0.73 2.76 10.22
C ALA A 263 2.14 2.26 10.61
N GLY A 264 2.94 3.13 11.21
CA GLY A 264 4.34 2.93 11.56
C GLY A 264 4.72 3.56 12.91
N GLN A 265 5.99 3.92 13.07
CA GLN A 265 6.49 4.55 14.30
C GLN A 265 6.21 6.06 14.30
N VAL A 266 5.57 6.55 15.37
CA VAL A 266 5.31 7.98 15.57
C VAL A 266 6.55 8.69 16.12
N ALA A 267 6.85 9.87 15.58
CA ALA A 267 7.72 10.86 16.21
C ALA A 267 7.07 12.25 16.16
N MET A 268 6.68 12.81 17.33
CA MET A 268 6.12 14.16 17.41
C MET A 268 7.18 15.21 17.10
N LEU A 269 6.92 16.04 16.07
CA LEU A 269 7.76 17.16 15.65
C LEU A 269 7.43 18.43 16.44
N ALA A 270 6.15 18.80 16.53
CA ALA A 270 5.68 20.01 17.21
C ALA A 270 4.22 19.89 17.71
N ALA A 271 3.85 20.81 18.59
CA ALA A 271 2.54 20.91 19.23
C ALA A 271 2.24 22.37 19.65
N ASP A 272 2.59 23.30 18.77
CA ASP A 272 2.59 24.75 18.92
C ASP A 272 2.11 25.37 17.59
N ASP A 273 1.87 26.68 17.53
CA ASP A 273 1.70 27.42 16.27
C ASP A 273 3.02 27.38 15.47
N ILE A 274 3.16 26.44 14.52
CA ILE A 274 4.37 26.30 13.69
C ILE A 274 4.27 27.08 12.38
N ASN A 275 3.06 27.44 11.97
CA ASN A 275 2.78 28.08 10.69
C ASN A 275 2.64 29.64 10.81
N LEU A 276 2.54 30.16 12.04
CA LEU A 276 2.35 31.57 12.44
C LEU A 276 1.04 32.23 12.00
N ASP A 277 -0.04 31.46 11.79
CA ASP A 277 -1.39 31.97 11.54
C ASP A 277 -2.15 32.35 12.83
N GLY A 278 -1.60 31.99 14.00
CA GLY A 278 -2.19 32.26 15.32
C GLY A 278 -3.07 31.15 15.87
N LYS A 279 -3.10 29.98 15.24
CA LYS A 279 -3.74 28.74 15.72
C LYS A 279 -2.67 27.71 16.11
N PRO A 280 -2.98 26.76 17.00
CA PRO A 280 -2.07 25.68 17.33
C PRO A 280 -2.05 24.60 16.23
N ASP A 281 -0.86 24.10 15.93
CA ASP A 281 -0.63 22.99 15.02
C ASP A 281 -0.05 21.78 15.75
N LEU A 282 -0.36 20.58 15.27
CA LEU A 282 0.25 19.33 15.67
C LEU A 282 0.92 18.69 14.46
N ALA A 283 2.23 18.50 14.54
CA ALA A 283 3.03 17.89 13.47
C ALA A 283 3.76 16.64 13.98
N TRP A 284 3.69 15.55 13.22
CA TRP A 284 4.40 14.30 13.52
C TRP A 284 4.86 13.57 12.27
N VAL A 285 5.86 12.70 12.43
CA VAL A 285 6.27 11.72 11.43
C VAL A 285 5.62 10.38 11.75
N ASP A 286 5.13 9.70 10.73
CA ASP A 286 4.78 8.28 10.74
C ASP A 286 5.77 7.50 9.86
N THR A 287 6.67 6.73 10.49
CA THR A 287 7.70 5.94 9.80
C THR A 287 7.23 4.51 9.57
N THR A 288 6.82 4.20 8.34
CA THR A 288 6.42 2.85 7.90
C THR A 288 7.61 2.13 7.24
N CYS A 289 7.77 0.82 7.49
CA CYS A 289 8.88 0.04 6.92
C CYS A 289 8.40 -1.24 6.22
N GLY A 290 8.72 -1.34 4.93
CA GLY A 290 8.64 -2.57 4.12
C GLY A 290 9.94 -3.37 4.16
N ALA A 291 10.06 -4.39 3.29
CA ALA A 291 11.17 -5.34 3.31
C ALA A 291 12.56 -4.72 3.02
N SER A 292 12.62 -3.63 2.25
CA SER A 292 13.87 -2.98 1.82
C SER A 292 13.83 -1.45 1.81
N THR A 293 12.72 -0.82 2.19
CA THR A 293 12.58 0.63 2.22
C THR A 293 11.66 1.03 3.37
N CYS A 294 12.02 2.06 4.13
CA CYS A 294 11.11 2.76 5.02
C CYS A 294 10.67 4.08 4.38
N PHE A 295 9.45 4.49 4.65
CA PHE A 295 8.87 5.77 4.24
C PHE A 295 8.49 6.55 5.49
N ASP A 296 8.88 7.81 5.51
CA ASP A 296 8.61 8.76 6.56
C ASP A 296 7.58 9.75 6.02
N THR A 297 6.34 9.62 6.48
CA THR A 297 5.23 10.52 6.14
C THR A 297 5.13 11.60 7.21
N VAL A 298 5.06 12.86 6.83
CA VAL A 298 4.82 13.98 7.76
C VAL A 298 3.36 14.37 7.69
N ILE A 299 2.70 14.38 8.84
CA ILE A 299 1.31 14.80 8.99
C ILE A 299 1.31 16.11 9.77
N VAL A 300 0.56 17.09 9.29
CA VAL A 300 0.31 18.37 9.96
C VAL A 300 -1.20 18.52 10.13
N ARG A 301 -1.64 18.71 11.37
CA ARG A 301 -3.01 19.07 11.72
C ARG A 301 -3.04 20.46 12.32
N SER A 302 -3.90 21.34 11.81
CA SER A 302 -4.13 22.66 12.39
C SER A 302 -5.51 22.75 13.02
N TRP A 303 -5.63 23.44 14.15
CA TRP A 303 -6.90 23.62 14.85
C TRP A 303 -7.71 24.78 14.24
N ASP A 304 -8.84 24.48 13.61
CA ASP A 304 -9.64 25.53 12.96
C ASP A 304 -10.53 26.34 13.92
N GLY A 305 -10.66 25.89 15.17
CA GLY A 305 -11.57 26.40 16.20
C GLY A 305 -12.70 25.44 16.57
N ALA A 306 -12.88 24.34 15.82
CA ALA A 306 -13.87 23.31 16.06
C ALA A 306 -13.33 21.87 15.81
N ALA A 307 -12.41 21.70 14.86
CA ALA A 307 -11.79 20.42 14.50
C ALA A 307 -10.31 20.55 14.12
N TRP A 308 -9.60 19.42 14.16
CA TRP A 308 -8.24 19.28 13.65
C TRP A 308 -8.26 18.93 12.16
N ALA A 309 -8.02 19.92 11.30
CA ALA A 309 -8.02 19.76 9.84
C ALA A 309 -6.63 19.38 9.30
N ASP A 310 -6.56 18.78 8.10
CA ASP A 310 -5.28 18.68 7.36
C ASP A 310 -4.78 20.07 7.01
N TRP A 311 -3.48 20.31 7.25
CA TRP A 311 -2.82 21.56 6.88
C TRP A 311 -1.63 21.32 5.93
N THR A 312 -1.75 20.30 5.07
CA THR A 312 -0.86 20.04 3.94
C THR A 312 -1.65 20.11 2.63
N ASP A 313 -1.04 20.69 1.58
CA ASP A 313 -1.65 20.77 0.23
C ASP A 313 -1.49 19.46 -0.57
N SER A 314 -0.51 18.64 -0.16
CA SER A 314 -0.27 17.29 -0.68
C SER A 314 0.52 16.46 0.33
N THR A 315 0.45 15.12 0.21
CA THR A 315 1.11 14.18 1.13
C THR A 315 2.61 14.36 1.16
N ILE A 316 3.14 14.77 2.31
CA ILE A 316 4.57 14.93 2.55
C ILE A 316 5.17 13.55 2.89
N VAL A 317 5.79 12.86 1.92
CA VAL A 317 6.36 11.52 2.14
C VAL A 317 7.69 11.31 1.42
N MET A 318 8.66 10.73 2.13
CA MET A 318 9.99 10.45 1.58
C MET A 318 10.60 9.16 2.12
N ALA A 319 11.31 8.41 1.27
CA ALA A 319 12.00 7.19 1.67
C ALA A 319 13.21 7.48 2.58
N TYR A 320 13.26 6.89 3.78
CA TYR A 320 14.33 7.07 4.78
C TYR A 320 14.70 8.54 5.04
N ALA A 321 13.70 9.36 5.35
CA ALA A 321 13.89 10.80 5.54
C ALA A 321 14.37 11.14 6.96
N GLU A 322 15.42 11.95 7.06
CA GLU A 322 15.67 12.76 8.25
C GLU A 322 14.76 14.00 8.17
N VAL A 323 13.66 14.00 8.94
CA VAL A 323 12.70 15.11 9.01
C VAL A 323 13.06 16.08 10.14
N LYS A 324 13.02 17.39 9.88
CA LYS A 324 13.26 18.46 10.85
C LYS A 324 12.29 19.62 10.64
N LEU A 325 11.85 20.25 11.73
CA LEU A 325 11.31 21.61 11.69
C LEU A 325 12.45 22.61 11.89
N THR A 326 12.57 23.57 10.99
CA THR A 326 13.59 24.63 11.04
C THR A 326 13.10 25.92 10.43
N ASP A 327 13.50 27.05 11.00
CA ASP A 327 13.56 28.36 10.31
C ASP A 327 14.70 28.27 9.26
N ALA A 328 14.34 27.77 8.07
CA ALA A 328 15.24 27.49 6.96
C ALA A 328 15.40 28.72 6.04
N ARG A 329 14.38 29.57 5.99
CA ARG A 329 14.37 30.87 5.30
C ARG A 329 13.94 31.94 6.30
N ASP A 330 14.67 33.06 6.31
CA ASP A 330 14.39 34.27 7.13
C ASP A 330 13.14 34.98 6.60
N THR A 331 12.00 34.29 6.73
CA THR A 331 10.66 34.63 6.28
C THR A 331 9.73 34.59 7.50
N VAL A 332 8.82 35.55 7.61
CA VAL A 332 7.95 35.71 8.80
C VAL A 332 6.74 34.77 8.71
N GLN A 333 7.01 33.48 8.46
CA GLN A 333 6.07 32.48 7.92
C GLN A 333 6.11 31.13 8.67
N GLY A 334 6.75 31.10 9.84
CA GLY A 334 6.82 29.91 10.69
C GLY A 334 8.01 29.00 10.40
N SER A 335 7.92 27.76 10.85
CA SER A 335 8.95 26.73 10.67
C SER A 335 8.69 25.93 9.41
N GLU A 336 9.69 25.80 8.54
CA GLU A 336 9.63 24.87 7.41
C GLU A 336 9.89 23.42 7.85
N ILE A 337 9.20 22.49 7.21
CA ILE A 337 9.46 21.05 7.31
C ILE A 337 10.53 20.71 6.27
N VAL A 338 11.70 20.32 6.74
CA VAL A 338 12.85 19.93 5.92
C VAL A 338 13.03 18.42 6.00
N LEU A 339 12.84 17.73 4.88
CA LEU A 339 13.08 16.29 4.73
C LEU A 339 14.39 16.08 3.99
N THR A 340 15.25 15.17 4.45
CA THR A 340 16.47 14.78 3.72
C THR A 340 16.60 13.26 3.62
N GLY A 341 16.56 12.71 2.41
CA GLY A 341 16.48 11.27 2.16
C GLY A 341 16.15 10.97 0.70
N GLY A 342 15.23 10.05 0.44
CA GLY A 342 14.71 9.74 -0.90
C GLY A 342 15.41 8.60 -1.64
N GLU A 343 16.26 7.82 -0.98
CA GLU A 343 16.95 6.66 -1.58
C GLU A 343 16.31 5.32 -1.15
N TYR A 344 15.51 4.71 -2.03
CA TYR A 344 14.95 3.37 -1.89
C TYR A 344 16.05 2.29 -1.75
N GLY A 345 15.89 1.36 -0.81
CA GLY A 345 16.88 0.29 -0.56
C GLY A 345 16.73 -0.96 -1.43
N SER A 346 15.83 -0.95 -2.43
CA SER A 346 15.70 -2.04 -3.40
C SER A 346 16.79 -1.97 -4.49
N VAL A 347 17.23 -3.13 -4.96
CA VAL A 347 18.17 -3.23 -6.10
C VAL A 347 17.52 -2.83 -7.45
N GLY A 348 16.19 -2.85 -7.55
CA GLY A 348 15.44 -2.50 -8.76
C GLY A 348 15.22 -0.99 -8.96
N ALA A 349 15.52 -0.18 -7.94
CA ALA A 349 15.33 1.28 -8.00
C ALA A 349 16.29 1.96 -8.99
N GLY A 350 17.43 1.32 -9.31
CA GLY A 350 18.45 1.86 -10.20
C GLY A 350 19.40 2.86 -9.51
N PRO A 351 20.12 3.72 -10.26
CA PRO A 351 20.94 4.75 -9.65
C PRO A 351 20.07 5.76 -8.92
N GLN A 352 20.50 6.16 -7.73
CA GLN A 352 19.80 7.14 -6.90
C GLN A 352 20.78 8.20 -6.38
N ARG A 353 20.21 9.30 -5.88
CA ARG A 353 20.87 10.32 -5.08
C ARG A 353 19.87 10.80 -4.04
N ALA A 354 20.32 11.04 -2.82
CA ALA A 354 19.48 11.69 -1.82
C ALA A 354 19.04 13.08 -2.30
N ARG A 355 17.92 13.56 -1.77
CA ARG A 355 17.38 14.90 -1.98
C ARG A 355 16.94 15.51 -0.65
N THR A 356 16.98 16.83 -0.58
CA THR A 356 16.39 17.62 0.49
C THR A 356 15.18 18.35 -0.06
N GLU A 357 14.02 18.15 0.56
CA GLU A 357 12.81 18.93 0.27
C GLU A 357 12.58 19.94 1.39
N VAL A 358 12.08 21.12 1.04
CA VAL A 358 11.68 22.16 1.99
C VAL A 358 10.21 22.48 1.75
N TRP A 359 9.38 22.21 2.75
CA TRP A 359 7.95 22.48 2.74
C TRP A 359 7.63 23.61 3.70
N GLY A 360 6.77 24.55 3.32
CA GLY A 360 6.43 25.70 4.17
C GLY A 360 5.00 26.17 4.00
N SER A 361 4.47 26.76 5.07
CA SER A 361 3.23 27.52 5.08
C SER A 361 3.52 28.95 4.65
N ILE A 362 2.83 29.45 3.63
CA ILE A 362 3.00 30.83 3.15
C ILE A 362 1.81 31.65 3.65
N GLU A 363 2.07 32.61 4.53
CA GLU A 363 1.04 33.46 5.16
C GLU A 363 -0.04 32.68 5.94
N GLY A 364 0.31 31.51 6.50
CA GLY A 364 -0.61 30.64 7.23
C GLY A 364 -1.37 29.61 6.38
N ALA A 365 -1.13 29.57 5.06
CA ALA A 365 -1.73 28.57 4.18
C ALA A 365 -1.24 27.12 4.48
N PRO A 366 -1.93 26.08 3.98
CA PRO A 366 -1.42 24.71 4.05
C PRO A 366 0.03 24.57 3.55
N TYR A 367 0.78 23.65 4.14
CA TYR A 367 2.17 23.38 3.79
C TYR A 367 2.28 22.92 2.33
N THR A 368 3.10 23.63 1.55
CA THR A 368 3.38 23.37 0.13
C THR A 368 4.88 23.14 -0.08
N LEU A 369 5.25 22.42 -1.14
CA LEU A 369 6.65 22.19 -1.51
C LEU A 369 7.28 23.48 -2.07
N LEU A 370 8.22 24.06 -1.32
CA LEU A 370 8.89 25.32 -1.68
C LEU A 370 10.24 25.14 -2.38
N ASP A 371 10.87 23.97 -2.23
CA ASP A 371 12.20 23.67 -2.78
C ASP A 371 12.46 22.17 -2.85
N THR A 372 13.26 21.74 -3.82
CA THR A 372 13.84 20.39 -3.90
C THR A 372 15.29 20.47 -4.36
N VAL A 373 16.21 20.05 -3.50
CA VAL A 373 17.65 20.13 -3.72
C VAL A 373 18.25 18.73 -3.70
N TYR A 374 18.63 18.23 -4.87
CA TYR A 374 19.31 16.94 -4.99
C TYR A 374 20.78 17.01 -4.53
N GLU A 375 21.27 15.92 -3.92
CA GLU A 375 22.69 15.78 -3.59
C GLU A 375 23.57 15.80 -4.84
N ARG A 376 24.77 16.36 -4.68
CA ARG A 376 25.75 16.48 -5.76
C ARG A 376 26.29 15.11 -6.17
N SER A 377 26.04 14.73 -7.41
CA SER A 377 26.53 13.48 -8.00
C SER A 377 27.44 13.72 -9.20
N ASN A 378 28.35 12.77 -9.45
CA ASN A 378 29.13 12.69 -10.70
C ASN A 378 28.45 11.76 -11.74
N CYS A 379 27.26 11.25 -11.46
CA CYS A 379 26.47 10.45 -12.38
C CYS A 379 26.07 11.30 -13.60
N LEU A 380 26.45 10.85 -14.81
CA LEU A 380 26.12 11.56 -16.05
C LEU A 380 24.59 11.59 -16.29
N TYR A 381 23.88 10.52 -15.94
CA TYR A 381 22.43 10.44 -16.10
C TYR A 381 21.71 11.54 -15.31
N PHE A 382 22.03 11.71 -14.03
CA PHE A 382 21.48 12.82 -13.23
C PHE A 382 21.82 14.20 -13.79
N LYS A 383 23.02 14.40 -14.33
CA LYS A 383 23.37 15.66 -15.00
C LYS A 383 22.51 15.93 -16.24
N VAL A 384 22.06 14.88 -16.93
CA VAL A 384 21.12 14.96 -18.06
C VAL A 384 19.69 15.23 -17.59
N LEU A 385 19.25 14.64 -16.47
CA LEU A 385 17.96 14.95 -15.85
C LEU A 385 17.91 16.41 -15.36
N ASP A 386 18.92 16.88 -14.61
CA ASP A 386 19.05 18.27 -14.15
C ASP A 386 18.98 19.27 -15.32
N ALA A 387 19.56 18.91 -16.47
CA ALA A 387 19.53 19.71 -17.69
C ALA A 387 18.17 19.68 -18.42
N GLY A 388 17.39 18.61 -18.23
CA GLY A 388 16.02 18.47 -18.73
C GLY A 388 15.05 19.34 -17.93
N GLU A 389 15.06 19.24 -16.61
CA GLU A 389 14.26 20.09 -15.72
C GLU A 389 14.56 21.58 -15.98
N ALA A 390 15.83 21.95 -16.11
CA ALA A 390 16.24 23.31 -16.43
C ALA A 390 15.79 23.80 -17.83
N LEU A 391 15.45 22.88 -18.74
CA LEU A 391 14.92 23.19 -20.07
C LEU A 391 13.40 23.33 -20.08
N GLU A 392 12.69 22.54 -19.26
CA GLU A 392 11.25 22.66 -19.05
C GLU A 392 10.92 23.98 -18.33
N ARG A 393 11.74 24.38 -17.34
CA ARG A 393 11.62 25.64 -16.61
C ARG A 393 12.12 26.88 -17.38
N TYR A 394 12.17 26.82 -18.72
CA TYR A 394 12.68 27.92 -19.55
C TYR A 394 11.94 29.25 -19.34
N GLN A 395 10.67 29.22 -18.94
CA GLN A 395 9.88 30.42 -18.64
C GLN A 395 10.36 31.14 -17.37
N GLU A 396 10.88 30.40 -16.39
CA GLU A 396 11.38 30.93 -15.11
C GLU A 396 12.84 31.41 -15.21
N ILE A 397 13.71 30.56 -15.77
CA ILE A 397 15.17 30.70 -15.69
C ILE A 397 15.87 30.88 -17.04
N GLY A 398 15.15 30.68 -18.16
CA GLY A 398 15.68 30.79 -19.51
C GLY A 398 16.60 29.63 -19.94
N LEU A 399 16.86 29.55 -21.25
CA LEU A 399 17.58 28.44 -21.88
C LEU A 399 19.08 28.36 -21.51
N VAL A 400 19.67 29.42 -20.96
CA VAL A 400 21.11 29.52 -20.70
C VAL A 400 21.59 28.44 -19.73
N GLN A 401 20.82 28.18 -18.67
CA GLN A 401 21.17 27.20 -17.65
C GLN A 401 21.15 25.77 -18.22
N ALA A 402 20.07 25.39 -18.91
CA ALA A 402 19.98 24.11 -19.61
C ALA A 402 21.15 23.91 -20.60
N ARG A 403 21.47 24.94 -21.40
CA ARG A 403 22.59 24.91 -22.35
C ARG A 403 23.93 24.68 -21.68
N GLU A 404 24.22 25.35 -20.56
CA GLU A 404 25.45 25.15 -19.80
C GLU A 404 25.50 23.74 -19.18
N MET A 405 24.38 23.23 -18.66
CA MET A 405 24.29 21.89 -18.09
C MET A 405 24.49 20.78 -19.13
N TYR A 406 23.85 20.85 -20.31
CA TYR A 406 24.10 19.92 -21.40
C TYR A 406 25.52 20.05 -21.98
N THR A 407 26.07 21.27 -22.06
CA THR A 407 27.48 21.48 -22.45
C THR A 407 28.43 20.79 -21.46
N GLU A 408 28.15 20.86 -20.16
CA GLU A 408 28.91 20.13 -19.16
C GLU A 408 28.75 18.61 -19.31
N ALA A 409 27.53 18.09 -19.53
CA ALA A 409 27.29 16.65 -19.76
C ALA A 409 28.14 16.11 -20.93
N VAL A 410 28.25 16.87 -22.04
CA VAL A 410 29.11 16.52 -23.19
C VAL A 410 30.60 16.60 -22.86
N THR A 411 31.05 17.66 -22.19
CA THR A 411 32.48 18.02 -22.11
C THR A 411 33.19 17.54 -20.85
N ASN A 412 32.48 17.42 -19.72
CA ASN A 412 33.07 17.06 -18.43
C ASN A 412 33.47 15.58 -18.42
N ARG A 413 34.76 15.34 -18.16
CA ARG A 413 35.38 14.00 -18.13
C ARG A 413 35.38 13.38 -16.74
N ASN A 414 34.95 14.11 -15.71
CA ASN A 414 34.75 13.59 -14.36
C ASN A 414 33.37 12.95 -14.17
N LEU A 415 32.43 13.19 -15.09
CA LEU A 415 31.13 12.52 -15.09
C LEU A 415 31.28 11.04 -15.49
N VAL A 416 30.69 10.17 -14.70
CA VAL A 416 30.78 8.71 -14.77
C VAL A 416 29.43 8.08 -15.05
N LYS A 417 29.47 6.81 -15.48
CA LYS A 417 28.29 5.98 -15.66
C LYS A 417 27.74 5.52 -14.30
N CYS A 418 26.44 5.38 -14.21
CA CYS A 418 25.69 5.07 -13.00
C CYS A 418 24.57 4.03 -13.25
N GLY A 419 24.13 3.85 -14.49
CA GLY A 419 23.22 2.80 -14.91
C GLY A 419 23.91 1.47 -15.26
N ALA A 420 23.07 0.48 -15.58
CA ALA A 420 23.51 -0.86 -15.97
C ALA A 420 24.05 -0.92 -17.43
N ARG A 421 23.59 -0.03 -18.31
CA ARG A 421 23.90 -0.04 -19.75
C ARG A 421 25.41 0.02 -20.04
N ALA A 422 25.82 -0.65 -21.12
CA ALA A 422 27.23 -0.77 -21.49
C ALA A 422 27.78 0.52 -22.13
N ASP A 423 26.97 1.20 -22.95
CA ASP A 423 27.36 2.37 -23.74
C ASP A 423 26.79 3.71 -23.22
N GLU A 424 26.22 3.70 -22.01
CA GLU A 424 25.59 4.84 -21.32
C GLU A 424 26.31 6.19 -21.50
N LEU A 425 27.64 6.20 -21.39
CA LEU A 425 28.45 7.43 -21.50
C LEU A 425 28.48 8.04 -22.90
N ASN A 426 28.22 7.25 -23.94
CA ASN A 426 28.13 7.70 -25.32
C ASN A 426 26.67 8.01 -25.66
N GLU A 427 25.73 7.15 -25.25
CA GLU A 427 24.28 7.38 -25.33
C GLU A 427 23.91 8.76 -24.75
N LEU A 428 24.17 8.99 -23.47
CA LEU A 428 23.82 10.25 -22.78
C LEU A 428 24.56 11.49 -23.32
N ARG A 429 25.83 11.35 -23.75
CA ARG A 429 26.56 12.48 -24.36
C ARG A 429 26.05 12.83 -25.75
N SER A 430 25.62 11.83 -26.52
CA SER A 430 25.01 12.06 -27.83
C SER A 430 23.60 12.66 -27.70
N PHE A 431 22.78 12.19 -26.76
CA PHE A 431 21.52 12.86 -26.39
C PHE A 431 21.74 14.32 -25.96
N SER A 432 22.76 14.58 -25.13
CA SER A 432 23.10 15.95 -24.71
C SER A 432 23.49 16.85 -25.90
N LEU A 433 24.17 16.32 -26.93
CA LEU A 433 24.45 17.07 -28.16
C LEU A 433 23.18 17.34 -28.99
N PHE A 434 22.21 16.42 -28.98
CA PHE A 434 20.92 16.65 -29.61
C PHE A 434 20.12 17.74 -28.87
N ARG A 435 20.06 17.69 -27.53
CA ARG A 435 19.42 18.74 -26.72
C ARG A 435 20.09 20.11 -26.87
N LEU A 436 21.42 20.16 -27.02
CA LEU A 436 22.10 21.41 -27.41
C LEU A 436 21.67 21.92 -28.78
N ALA A 437 21.48 21.04 -29.77
CA ALA A 437 20.99 21.44 -31.09
C ALA A 437 19.59 22.07 -31.03
N LEU A 438 18.69 21.47 -30.24
CA LEU A 438 17.35 21.98 -29.96
C LEU A 438 17.40 23.38 -29.30
N ILE A 439 18.21 23.54 -28.25
CA ILE A 439 18.38 24.83 -27.56
C ILE A 439 18.93 25.90 -28.50
N TYR A 440 19.97 25.60 -29.29
CA TYR A 440 20.52 26.56 -30.25
C TYR A 440 19.50 26.98 -31.31
N ALA A 441 18.57 26.11 -31.72
CA ALA A 441 17.50 26.50 -32.63
C ALA A 441 16.51 27.48 -31.98
N TYR A 442 16.11 27.26 -30.73
CA TYR A 442 15.27 28.21 -29.99
C TYR A 442 15.97 29.56 -29.74
N GLU A 443 17.29 29.56 -29.55
CA GLU A 443 18.10 30.79 -29.49
C GLU A 443 18.30 31.48 -30.86
N GLY A 444 17.83 30.90 -31.97
CA GLY A 444 17.99 31.41 -33.33
C GLY A 444 19.37 31.11 -33.97
N GLU A 445 20.23 30.36 -33.29
CA GLU A 445 21.59 30.01 -33.69
C GLU A 445 21.63 28.75 -34.56
N ALA A 446 20.90 28.75 -35.67
CA ALA A 446 20.73 27.60 -36.58
C ALA A 446 22.05 26.97 -37.08
N THR A 447 23.15 27.74 -37.12
CA THR A 447 24.49 27.21 -37.45
C THR A 447 25.03 26.34 -36.32
N LEU A 448 24.93 26.77 -35.06
CA LEU A 448 25.37 26.01 -33.89
C LEU A 448 24.50 24.76 -33.67
N ALA A 449 23.20 24.84 -34.00
CA ALA A 449 22.32 23.68 -34.03
C ALA A 449 22.82 22.61 -35.02
N ALA A 450 23.11 22.99 -36.26
CA ALA A 450 23.64 22.08 -37.27
C ALA A 450 25.05 21.54 -36.92
N GLU A 451 25.91 22.37 -36.31
CA GLU A 451 27.24 21.93 -35.83
C GLU A 451 27.13 20.90 -34.70
N SER A 452 26.17 21.05 -33.80
CA SER A 452 25.93 20.11 -32.69
C SER A 452 25.48 18.73 -33.19
N VAL A 453 24.56 18.69 -34.16
CA VAL A 453 24.17 17.45 -34.86
C VAL A 453 25.34 16.82 -35.61
N ALA A 454 26.11 17.62 -36.36
CA ALA A 454 27.28 17.14 -37.09
C ALA A 454 28.42 16.65 -36.17
N GLN A 455 28.50 17.16 -34.94
CA GLN A 455 29.40 16.66 -33.90
C GLN A 455 28.89 15.32 -33.35
N LEU A 456 27.58 15.20 -33.07
CA LEU A 456 26.94 13.96 -32.60
C LEU A 456 27.21 12.83 -33.59
N GLN A 457 26.82 12.99 -34.85
CA GLN A 457 26.98 11.98 -35.90
C GLN A 457 28.45 11.57 -36.13
N ARG A 458 29.40 12.49 -35.92
CA ARG A 458 30.84 12.21 -36.11
C ARG A 458 31.49 11.52 -34.90
N ALA A 459 31.06 11.86 -33.68
CA ALA A 459 31.64 11.35 -32.44
C ALA A 459 30.97 10.05 -31.97
N TYR A 460 29.68 9.88 -32.26
CA TYR A 460 28.83 8.78 -31.80
C TYR A 460 27.96 8.25 -32.96
N PRO A 461 28.54 7.77 -34.07
CA PRO A 461 27.80 7.35 -35.26
C PRO A 461 26.86 6.15 -35.01
N ASP A 462 27.20 5.31 -34.03
CA ASP A 462 26.44 4.10 -33.67
C ASP A 462 25.38 4.36 -32.57
N SER A 463 25.22 5.62 -32.12
CA SER A 463 24.26 5.99 -31.08
C SER A 463 22.81 5.98 -31.61
N PRO A 464 21.81 5.55 -30.81
CA PRO A 464 20.39 5.69 -31.19
C PRO A 464 19.98 7.15 -31.45
N PHE A 465 20.66 8.12 -30.84
CA PHE A 465 20.37 9.55 -31.03
C PHE A 465 20.93 10.12 -32.35
N ALA A 466 21.72 9.36 -33.11
CA ALA A 466 22.24 9.82 -34.41
C ALA A 466 21.12 9.96 -35.46
N GLY A 467 20.19 9.00 -35.52
CA GLY A 467 19.02 9.05 -36.41
C GLY A 467 17.95 10.04 -35.94
N VAL A 468 17.78 10.20 -34.62
CA VAL A 468 16.95 11.25 -34.01
C VAL A 468 17.40 12.64 -34.48
N ALA A 469 18.70 12.94 -34.33
CA ALA A 469 19.26 14.23 -34.69
C ALA A 469 19.30 14.48 -36.22
N GLU A 470 19.48 13.44 -37.03
CA GLU A 470 19.36 13.53 -38.49
C GLU A 470 17.93 13.88 -38.92
N THR A 471 16.93 13.19 -38.36
CA THR A 471 15.51 13.39 -38.65
C THR A 471 15.07 14.81 -38.29
N TRP A 472 15.42 15.26 -37.09
CA TRP A 472 15.15 16.62 -36.62
C TRP A 472 15.78 17.68 -37.53
N LEU A 473 17.08 17.54 -37.84
CA LEU A 473 17.81 18.55 -38.62
C LEU A 473 17.26 18.66 -40.05
N ALA A 474 16.84 17.54 -40.66
CA ALA A 474 16.27 17.53 -42.01
C ALA A 474 14.99 18.36 -42.11
N VAL A 475 14.10 18.28 -41.13
CA VAL A 475 12.86 19.08 -41.07
C VAL A 475 13.16 20.52 -40.70
N TYR A 476 13.96 20.75 -39.65
CA TYR A 476 14.31 22.10 -39.19
C TYR A 476 15.02 22.93 -40.28
N GLN A 477 15.89 22.34 -41.10
CA GLN A 477 16.52 23.02 -42.23
C GLN A 477 15.60 23.29 -43.42
N ALA A 478 14.54 22.49 -43.58
CA ALA A 478 13.59 22.65 -44.68
C ALA A 478 12.52 23.72 -44.39
N GLU A 479 12.04 23.75 -43.15
CA GLU A 479 10.83 24.50 -42.76
C GLU A 479 11.13 25.65 -41.78
N GLY A 480 12.23 25.57 -41.00
CA GLY A 480 12.53 26.50 -39.92
C GLY A 480 11.66 26.31 -38.67
N ASP A 481 10.77 25.32 -38.69
CA ASP A 481 9.81 25.01 -37.64
C ASP A 481 10.38 23.93 -36.69
N ILE A 482 10.51 24.29 -35.41
CA ILE A 482 11.06 23.41 -34.37
C ILE A 482 9.99 22.42 -33.88
N ALA A 483 8.71 22.80 -33.84
CA ALA A 483 7.62 21.94 -33.43
C ALA A 483 7.37 20.84 -34.47
N ALA A 484 7.40 21.18 -35.76
CA ALA A 484 7.36 20.20 -36.85
C ALA A 484 8.56 19.23 -36.81
N ALA A 485 9.76 19.75 -36.52
CA ALA A 485 10.96 18.93 -36.38
C ALA A 485 10.90 17.98 -35.16
N CYS A 486 10.34 18.44 -34.03
CA CYS A 486 10.11 17.58 -32.87
C CYS A 486 9.00 16.54 -33.11
N ALA A 487 7.91 16.88 -33.79
CA ALA A 487 6.88 15.91 -34.18
C ALA A 487 7.46 14.79 -35.09
N ALA A 488 8.38 15.13 -35.99
CA ALA A 488 9.10 14.15 -36.80
C ALA A 488 10.05 13.27 -35.96
N VAL A 489 10.66 13.81 -34.90
CA VAL A 489 11.44 13.01 -33.93
C VAL A 489 10.55 12.03 -33.17
N THR A 490 9.38 12.47 -32.69
CA THR A 490 8.42 11.60 -32.00
C THR A 490 8.04 10.40 -32.87
N ALA A 491 7.61 10.66 -34.11
CA ALA A 491 7.25 9.60 -35.06
C ALA A 491 8.42 8.68 -35.44
N TYR A 492 9.66 9.19 -35.45
CA TYR A 492 10.86 8.36 -35.64
C TYR A 492 11.12 7.45 -34.42
N ALA A 493 11.00 8.01 -33.21
CA ALA A 493 11.28 7.32 -31.95
C ALA A 493 10.23 6.23 -31.63
N GLU A 494 8.96 6.43 -31.97
CA GLU A 494 7.92 5.39 -31.91
C GLU A 494 8.28 4.13 -32.72
N THR A 495 9.05 4.30 -33.81
CA THR A 495 9.56 3.18 -34.62
C THR A 495 10.96 2.72 -34.23
N THR A 496 11.60 3.39 -33.26
CA THR A 496 12.99 3.17 -32.84
C THR A 496 13.11 3.14 -31.31
N PRO A 497 12.58 2.11 -30.62
CA PRO A 497 12.48 2.07 -29.15
C PRO A 497 13.80 2.29 -28.40
N ALA A 498 14.93 1.86 -28.98
CA ALA A 498 16.26 2.02 -28.42
C ALA A 498 16.66 3.47 -28.07
N ALA A 499 16.04 4.49 -28.69
CA ALA A 499 16.25 5.89 -28.33
C ALA A 499 15.55 6.31 -27.03
N VAL A 500 14.43 5.66 -26.69
CA VAL A 500 13.63 5.89 -25.49
C VAL A 500 14.13 5.01 -24.33
N GLU A 501 14.43 3.74 -24.61
CA GLU A 501 15.08 2.79 -23.68
C GLU A 501 16.40 3.35 -23.13
N ALA A 502 17.21 4.01 -23.97
CA ALA A 502 18.50 4.60 -23.56
C ALA A 502 18.39 5.71 -22.50
N LEU A 503 17.19 6.24 -22.24
CA LEU A 503 16.90 7.20 -21.16
C LEU A 503 16.03 6.61 -20.04
N SER A 504 15.28 5.53 -20.30
CA SER A 504 14.29 4.94 -19.38
C SER A 504 14.80 3.72 -18.60
N ASP A 505 15.85 3.04 -19.07
CA ASP A 505 16.42 1.83 -18.43
C ASP A 505 17.26 2.12 -17.16
N TYR A 506 16.74 2.96 -16.26
CA TYR A 506 17.41 3.38 -15.03
C TYR A 506 16.62 3.00 -13.77
N GLY A 507 15.72 2.02 -13.86
CA GLY A 507 14.97 1.50 -12.70
C GLY A 507 13.88 2.45 -12.22
N TYR A 508 12.99 1.93 -11.36
CA TYR A 508 11.70 2.58 -11.05
C TYR A 508 11.82 3.89 -10.25
N ALA A 509 12.98 4.21 -9.67
CA ALA A 509 13.19 5.46 -8.93
C ALA A 509 13.63 6.63 -9.86
N ASN A 510 13.63 6.42 -11.17
CA ASN A 510 14.02 7.39 -12.18
C ASN A 510 12.89 7.58 -13.22
N PRO A 511 12.82 8.73 -13.90
CA PRO A 511 11.75 9.00 -14.86
C PRO A 511 11.75 8.04 -16.05
N THR A 512 10.57 7.54 -16.41
CA THR A 512 10.31 6.90 -17.70
C THR A 512 10.13 7.96 -18.78
N PHE A 513 10.82 7.84 -19.90
CA PHE A 513 10.67 8.72 -21.05
C PHE A 513 9.71 8.11 -22.07
N THR A 514 8.98 8.97 -22.77
CA THR A 514 8.20 8.63 -23.97
C THR A 514 8.94 9.06 -25.25
N ALA A 515 8.38 8.73 -26.41
CA ALA A 515 8.89 9.20 -27.70
C ALA A 515 8.83 10.74 -27.84
N ALA A 516 7.82 11.38 -27.24
CA ALA A 516 7.66 12.84 -27.28
C ALA A 516 8.72 13.55 -26.43
N ASP A 517 9.07 12.97 -25.28
CA ASP A 517 10.03 13.55 -24.34
C ASP A 517 11.45 13.62 -24.90
N LEU A 518 11.76 12.97 -26.03
CA LEU A 518 13.04 13.16 -26.69
C LEU A 518 13.22 14.59 -27.20
N CYS A 519 12.15 15.23 -27.69
CA CYS A 519 12.15 16.56 -28.30
C CYS A 519 10.91 17.35 -27.84
N PRO A 520 10.93 17.96 -26.65
CA PRO A 520 9.82 18.80 -26.20
C PRO A 520 9.75 20.08 -27.06
N ALA A 521 8.57 20.34 -27.61
CA ALA A 521 8.27 21.58 -28.29
C ALA A 521 7.96 22.66 -27.24
N LEU A 522 8.93 23.52 -26.94
CA LEU A 522 8.78 24.66 -26.06
C LEU A 522 7.94 25.76 -26.73
N ASP A 523 7.03 26.37 -25.98
CA ASP A 523 6.29 27.56 -26.41
C ASP A 523 7.18 28.80 -26.29
N ILE A 524 8.03 28.97 -27.29
CA ILE A 524 8.94 30.11 -27.48
C ILE A 524 8.73 30.58 -28.91
N GLU A 525 8.24 31.81 -29.11
CA GLU A 525 8.25 32.42 -30.44
C GLU A 525 9.70 32.52 -30.94
N PRO A 526 10.07 31.83 -32.04
CA PRO A 526 11.45 31.80 -32.50
C PRO A 526 11.88 33.20 -32.94
N THR A 527 13.01 33.68 -32.39
CA THR A 527 13.52 35.03 -32.66
C THR A 527 13.80 35.23 -34.16
N ALA A 528 12.86 35.87 -34.86
CA ALA A 528 12.83 35.85 -36.32
C ALA A 528 14.03 36.56 -36.96
N ALA A 529 14.80 35.82 -37.77
CA ALA A 529 15.71 36.43 -38.73
C ALA A 529 14.90 37.23 -39.78
N PRO A 530 15.26 38.49 -40.10
CA PRO A 530 14.38 39.38 -40.83
C PRO A 530 14.33 39.09 -42.34
N ALA A 531 13.14 38.79 -42.86
CA ALA A 531 12.80 38.72 -44.29
C ALA A 531 11.44 39.40 -44.57
N PRO A 532 11.16 39.87 -45.81
CA PRO A 532 10.33 41.06 -46.00
C PRO A 532 8.81 40.86 -46.14
N THR A 533 8.08 41.92 -45.79
CA THR A 533 6.63 42.15 -45.89
C THR A 533 5.94 41.76 -47.21
N ALA A 534 4.76 41.15 -47.10
CA ALA A 534 3.62 41.30 -48.02
C ALA A 534 2.26 41.17 -47.29
N GLU A 535 1.19 41.74 -47.86
CA GLU A 535 -0.10 42.07 -47.21
C GLU A 535 -1.13 40.91 -47.08
N PRO A 536 -2.14 41.04 -46.19
CA PRO A 536 -3.11 39.99 -45.87
C PRO A 536 -4.38 40.01 -46.74
N THR A 537 -5.11 38.88 -46.81
CA THR A 537 -6.53 38.88 -47.26
C THR A 537 -7.41 37.80 -46.62
N ALA A 538 -8.35 38.26 -45.79
CA ALA A 538 -9.74 37.83 -45.59
C ALA A 538 -10.21 36.37 -45.85
N THR A 539 -10.75 35.75 -44.79
CA THR A 539 -11.98 34.92 -44.79
C THR A 539 -13.22 35.82 -44.98
N PRO A 540 -14.42 35.33 -45.43
CA PRO A 540 -15.30 34.53 -44.55
C PRO A 540 -16.32 33.57 -45.24
N GLU A 541 -17.22 33.04 -44.39
CA GLU A 541 -18.62 32.63 -44.63
C GLU A 541 -19.03 31.15 -44.77
N VAL A 542 -20.27 30.90 -44.30
CA VAL A 542 -20.87 29.64 -43.82
C VAL A 542 -22.32 29.55 -44.30
N SER A 543 -22.85 28.37 -44.66
CA SER A 543 -24.23 27.93 -44.29
C SER A 543 -24.68 26.56 -44.81
N ALA A 544 -25.02 25.68 -43.86
CA ALA A 544 -26.24 24.87 -43.69
C ALA A 544 -26.97 24.18 -44.88
N THR A 545 -27.32 22.90 -44.70
CA THR A 545 -28.74 22.45 -44.53
C THR A 545 -28.83 21.05 -43.88
N ALA A 546 -29.69 20.88 -42.87
CA ALA A 546 -30.17 19.57 -42.32
C ALA A 546 -31.71 19.53 -42.41
N PRO A 547 -32.41 18.37 -42.32
CA PRO A 547 -32.70 17.66 -41.05
C PRO A 547 -32.60 16.10 -41.20
N ILE A 548 -32.88 15.19 -40.24
CA ILE A 548 -33.87 15.17 -39.14
C ILE A 548 -33.42 14.21 -38.00
N THR A 549 -33.45 14.68 -36.75
CA THR A 549 -33.41 13.90 -35.48
C THR A 549 -34.86 13.61 -35.00
N PRO A 550 -35.17 12.83 -33.92
CA PRO A 550 -34.76 13.08 -32.52
C PRO A 550 -34.63 11.77 -31.65
N LEU A 551 -34.48 11.70 -30.32
CA LEU A 551 -34.35 12.60 -29.14
C LEU A 551 -33.75 11.73 -27.99
N LEU A 552 -32.92 12.13 -27.01
CA LEU A 552 -32.15 13.34 -26.68
C LEU A 552 -30.65 12.98 -26.55
N THR A 553 -29.77 13.97 -26.62
CA THR A 553 -28.63 14.20 -25.70
C THR A 553 -28.58 15.72 -25.46
N LEU A 554 -28.25 16.17 -24.24
CA LEU A 554 -28.35 17.58 -23.86
C LEU A 554 -26.99 18.28 -23.88
N THR A 555 -26.54 18.73 -25.05
CA THR A 555 -25.32 19.55 -25.17
C THR A 555 -25.59 21.01 -24.80
N ALA A 556 -24.74 21.58 -23.95
CA ALA A 556 -24.82 22.97 -23.49
C ALA A 556 -24.85 24.00 -24.64
N THR A 557 -25.89 24.86 -24.68
CA THR A 557 -25.91 26.20 -25.31
C THR A 557 -27.25 26.92 -25.03
N ILE A 558 -27.82 26.74 -23.84
CA ILE A 558 -29.02 27.46 -23.40
C ILE A 558 -28.67 28.28 -22.17
N ASP A 559 -29.02 29.56 -22.20
CA ASP A 559 -29.04 30.44 -21.04
C ASP A 559 -29.97 29.83 -19.97
N ALA A 560 -29.38 29.29 -18.90
CA ALA A 560 -30.07 28.47 -17.90
C ALA A 560 -31.22 29.20 -17.19
N SER A 561 -31.24 30.53 -17.28
CA SER A 561 -32.28 31.42 -16.75
C SER A 561 -33.70 31.17 -17.33
N ALA A 562 -33.83 30.42 -18.42
CA ALA A 562 -35.06 30.36 -19.22
C ALA A 562 -35.82 29.01 -19.22
N LEU A 563 -35.33 27.96 -18.55
CA LEU A 563 -35.92 26.62 -18.57
C LEU A 563 -36.34 26.03 -17.21
N LEU A 564 -36.19 26.78 -16.12
CA LEU A 564 -36.81 26.42 -14.86
C LEU A 564 -38.35 26.33 -15.04
N PRO A 565 -39.00 25.19 -14.71
CA PRO A 565 -40.39 25.24 -14.27
C PRO A 565 -40.45 26.24 -13.11
N ALA A 566 -41.53 27.01 -12.99
CA ALA A 566 -41.67 27.93 -11.87
C ALA A 566 -41.69 27.13 -10.56
N ALA A 567 -40.56 27.11 -9.85
CA ALA A 567 -40.39 26.42 -8.59
C ALA A 567 -41.46 26.88 -7.59
N PRO A 568 -41.96 25.99 -6.71
CA PRO A 568 -42.78 26.43 -5.60
C PRO A 568 -42.03 27.51 -4.81
N ALA A 569 -42.74 28.54 -4.35
CA ALA A 569 -42.16 29.81 -3.91
C ALA A 569 -41.40 29.79 -2.56
N ASN A 570 -40.87 28.63 -2.16
CA ASN A 570 -40.13 28.37 -0.92
C ASN A 570 -38.83 27.56 -1.14
N ALA A 571 -38.35 27.36 -2.38
CA ALA A 571 -37.02 26.81 -2.59
C ALA A 571 -35.95 27.82 -2.13
N GLY A 572 -35.01 27.38 -1.29
CA GLY A 572 -33.84 28.17 -0.90
C GLY A 572 -32.88 28.36 -2.07
N GLU A 573 -31.91 29.26 -1.88
CA GLU A 573 -30.76 29.39 -2.78
C GLU A 573 -29.93 28.10 -2.66
N LEU A 574 -29.66 27.43 -3.80
CA LEU A 574 -28.90 26.17 -3.80
C LEU A 574 -27.45 26.44 -3.36
N PRO A 575 -26.84 25.55 -2.56
CA PRO A 575 -25.41 25.57 -2.25
C PRO A 575 -24.50 25.79 -3.48
N ASP A 576 -23.45 26.58 -3.26
CA ASP A 576 -22.33 26.73 -4.20
C ASP A 576 -21.66 25.37 -4.47
N CYS A 577 -21.04 25.24 -5.65
CA CYS A 577 -20.36 24.01 -6.05
C CYS A 577 -19.14 23.72 -5.16
N PRO A 578 -19.07 22.53 -4.51
CA PRO A 578 -17.91 22.13 -3.73
C PRO A 578 -16.65 21.95 -4.58
N THR A 579 -15.51 22.39 -4.06
CA THR A 579 -14.19 22.18 -4.67
C THR A 579 -13.41 20.99 -4.08
N THR A 580 -13.97 20.34 -3.04
CA THR A 580 -13.41 19.15 -2.38
C THR A 580 -14.48 18.08 -2.21
N LEU A 581 -14.07 16.82 -2.06
CA LEU A 581 -15.00 15.69 -1.89
C LEU A 581 -15.78 15.78 -0.55
N ASP A 582 -15.15 16.21 0.54
CA ASP A 582 -15.82 16.45 1.82
C ASP A 582 -16.87 17.58 1.73
N GLY A 583 -16.64 18.55 0.84
CA GLY A 583 -17.63 19.58 0.52
C GLY A 583 -18.89 18.99 -0.13
N TYR A 584 -18.78 17.92 -0.91
CA TYR A 584 -19.96 17.19 -1.40
C TYR A 584 -20.68 16.46 -0.26
N ALA A 585 -19.93 15.84 0.67
CA ALA A 585 -20.51 15.14 1.82
C ALA A 585 -21.42 16.03 2.68
N THR A 586 -21.07 17.32 2.81
CA THR A 586 -21.82 18.33 3.56
C THR A 586 -22.92 19.04 2.74
N ALA A 587 -22.72 19.25 1.43
CA ALA A 587 -23.69 19.94 0.58
C ALA A 587 -24.89 19.07 0.15
N LEU A 588 -24.66 17.78 -0.08
CA LEU A 588 -25.65 16.87 -0.68
C LEU A 588 -27.00 16.81 0.07
N PRO A 589 -27.08 16.69 1.42
CA PRO A 589 -28.35 16.68 2.13
C PRO A 589 -29.24 17.89 1.84
N ALA A 590 -28.65 19.09 1.75
CA ALA A 590 -29.38 20.31 1.44
C ALA A 590 -29.87 20.35 -0.02
N ILE A 591 -29.08 19.80 -0.96
CA ILE A 591 -29.47 19.67 -2.37
C ILE A 591 -30.63 18.68 -2.54
N ILE A 592 -30.58 17.52 -1.89
CA ILE A 592 -31.63 16.49 -1.97
C ILE A 592 -32.94 17.01 -1.38
N ALA A 593 -32.89 17.67 -0.22
CA ALA A 593 -34.05 18.30 0.41
C ALA A 593 -34.65 19.41 -0.47
N ALA A 594 -33.81 20.26 -1.07
CA ALA A 594 -34.26 21.32 -1.99
C ALA A 594 -34.83 20.78 -3.32
N ALA A 595 -34.39 19.59 -3.74
CA ALA A 595 -34.88 18.88 -4.92
C ALA A 595 -36.18 18.08 -4.67
N GLU A 596 -36.68 18.01 -3.43
CA GLU A 596 -37.74 17.06 -3.03
C GLU A 596 -37.40 15.60 -3.44
N ALA A 597 -36.12 15.24 -3.34
CA ALA A 597 -35.51 13.98 -3.80
C ALA A 597 -35.65 13.67 -5.31
N ASP A 598 -35.93 14.65 -6.19
CA ASP A 598 -35.92 14.44 -7.66
C ASP A 598 -34.50 14.09 -8.16
N PRO A 599 -34.24 12.85 -8.63
CA PRO A 599 -32.89 12.42 -8.99
C PRO A 599 -32.31 13.22 -10.16
N LEU A 600 -33.16 13.72 -11.07
CA LEU A 600 -32.70 14.49 -12.23
C LEU A 600 -32.16 15.86 -11.81
N VAL A 601 -32.73 16.47 -10.76
CA VAL A 601 -32.26 17.76 -10.24
C VAL A 601 -30.90 17.59 -9.55
N VAL A 602 -30.75 16.55 -8.73
CA VAL A 602 -29.49 16.25 -8.02
C VAL A 602 -28.38 15.84 -9.02
N GLU A 603 -28.67 14.99 -10.00
CA GLU A 603 -27.73 14.61 -11.06
C GLU A 603 -27.30 15.85 -11.88
N THR A 604 -28.24 16.74 -12.21
CA THR A 604 -27.94 17.98 -12.94
C THR A 604 -27.02 18.89 -12.12
N TRP A 605 -27.24 19.01 -10.80
CA TRP A 605 -26.36 19.80 -9.93
C TRP A 605 -24.96 19.19 -9.82
N LEU A 606 -24.84 17.88 -9.60
CA LEU A 606 -23.56 17.16 -9.56
C LEU A 606 -22.75 17.35 -10.86
N ARG A 607 -23.41 17.24 -12.02
CA ARG A 607 -22.79 17.49 -13.35
C ARG A 607 -22.40 18.96 -13.56
N LEU A 608 -23.17 19.92 -13.04
CA LEU A 608 -22.85 21.34 -13.14
C LEU A 608 -21.65 21.74 -12.26
N CYS A 609 -21.44 21.04 -11.15
CA CYS A 609 -20.32 21.25 -10.24
C CYS A 609 -19.07 20.41 -10.56
N ASP A 610 -19.06 19.70 -11.70
CA ASP A 610 -18.02 18.74 -12.11
C ASP A 610 -17.78 17.58 -11.11
N GLY A 611 -18.74 17.33 -10.22
CA GLY A 611 -18.75 16.17 -9.33
C GLY A 611 -19.20 14.87 -10.02
N MET A 612 -19.66 14.93 -11.27
CA MET A 612 -20.05 13.76 -12.07
C MET A 612 -19.98 14.09 -13.57
N ALA A 613 -19.60 13.11 -14.40
CA ALA A 613 -19.68 13.21 -15.86
C ALA A 613 -20.22 11.90 -16.48
N ASP A 614 -20.22 11.80 -17.81
CA ASP A 614 -20.69 10.60 -18.51
C ASP A 614 -19.74 9.38 -18.33
N ASP A 615 -18.50 9.62 -17.90
CA ASP A 615 -17.42 8.63 -17.75
C ASP A 615 -16.90 8.46 -16.32
N ARG A 616 -17.37 9.27 -15.36
CA ARG A 616 -16.94 9.24 -13.94
C ARG A 616 -18.05 9.65 -12.97
N GLY A 617 -17.99 9.06 -11.78
CA GLY A 617 -18.95 9.24 -10.71
C GLY A 617 -20.25 8.48 -10.93
N GLY A 618 -21.26 8.80 -10.14
CA GLY A 618 -22.58 8.17 -10.22
C GLY A 618 -23.48 8.48 -9.02
N MET A 619 -24.75 8.12 -9.12
CA MET A 619 -25.69 8.18 -8.01
C MET A 619 -26.81 7.15 -8.16
N LEU A 620 -27.41 6.74 -7.04
CA LEU A 620 -28.63 5.96 -7.02
C LEU A 620 -29.45 6.31 -5.77
N LEU A 621 -30.76 6.41 -5.93
CA LEU A 621 -31.72 6.48 -4.84
C LEU A 621 -32.55 5.18 -4.83
N ALA A 622 -32.63 4.51 -3.69
CA ALA A 622 -33.53 3.39 -3.40
C ALA A 622 -33.55 3.11 -1.89
N ASP A 623 -34.52 2.33 -1.41
CA ASP A 623 -34.54 1.80 -0.04
C ASP A 623 -33.47 0.69 0.10
N PHE A 624 -32.31 1.01 0.70
CA PHE A 624 -31.19 0.08 0.88
C PHE A 624 -31.26 -0.65 2.23
N ASN A 625 -31.80 0.03 3.25
CA ASN A 625 -31.88 -0.49 4.62
C ASN A 625 -33.17 -1.29 4.91
N ALA A 626 -34.13 -1.30 3.97
CA ALA A 626 -35.45 -1.94 4.01
C ALA A 626 -36.44 -1.36 5.05
N ASP A 627 -36.32 -0.08 5.42
CA ASP A 627 -37.23 0.62 6.33
C ASP A 627 -38.46 1.25 5.65
N GLY A 628 -38.48 1.30 4.32
CA GLY A 628 -39.55 1.86 3.50
C GLY A 628 -39.39 3.34 3.15
N ILE A 629 -38.25 3.96 3.48
CA ILE A 629 -37.82 5.30 3.07
C ILE A 629 -36.76 5.16 1.97
N GLU A 630 -36.62 6.18 1.12
CA GLU A 630 -35.63 6.18 0.04
C GLU A 630 -34.27 6.67 0.55
N ASP A 631 -33.27 5.79 0.53
CA ASP A 631 -31.87 6.09 0.82
C ASP A 631 -31.16 6.59 -0.46
N ALA A 632 -29.93 7.08 -0.32
CA ALA A 632 -29.15 7.59 -1.44
C ALA A 632 -27.65 7.23 -1.35
N ILE A 633 -27.08 6.78 -2.47
CA ILE A 633 -25.63 6.64 -2.65
C ILE A 633 -25.16 7.63 -3.72
N PHE A 634 -24.12 8.39 -3.39
CA PHE A 634 -23.45 9.31 -4.30
C PHE A 634 -21.98 8.95 -4.43
N LEU A 635 -21.50 8.99 -5.65
CA LEU A 635 -20.11 8.78 -6.01
C LEU A 635 -19.57 10.08 -6.66
N PRO A 636 -19.39 11.17 -5.90
CA PRO A 636 -18.81 12.38 -6.47
C PRO A 636 -17.37 12.12 -6.88
N THR A 637 -16.95 12.67 -8.01
CA THR A 637 -15.58 12.59 -8.55
C THR A 637 -15.11 13.97 -8.97
N ILE A 638 -13.95 14.39 -8.48
CA ILE A 638 -13.20 15.56 -8.94
C ILE A 638 -12.01 15.12 -9.81
N VAL A 639 -11.41 16.03 -10.57
CA VAL A 639 -10.19 15.76 -11.35
C VAL A 639 -9.07 16.69 -10.88
N SER A 640 -7.90 16.14 -10.57
CA SER A 640 -6.71 16.90 -10.17
C SER A 640 -5.42 16.16 -10.52
N ASP A 641 -4.29 16.87 -10.54
CA ASP A 641 -2.95 16.27 -10.79
C ASP A 641 -2.51 15.31 -9.66
N LEU A 642 -3.22 15.29 -8.53
CA LEU A 642 -3.02 14.40 -7.38
C LEU A 642 -4.00 13.22 -7.35
N GLY A 643 -4.97 13.17 -8.26
CA GLY A 643 -6.02 12.16 -8.23
C GLY A 643 -5.53 10.79 -8.67
N PHE A 644 -5.85 9.76 -7.88
CA PHE A 644 -5.31 8.42 -8.08
C PHE A 644 -6.05 7.58 -9.14
N GLY A 645 -6.98 8.13 -9.93
CA GLY A 645 -7.80 7.40 -10.89
C GLY A 645 -7.53 7.80 -12.36
N PRO A 646 -8.32 7.26 -13.32
CA PRO A 646 -8.15 7.55 -14.73
C PRO A 646 -8.14 9.05 -15.03
N GLY A 647 -7.08 9.54 -15.67
CA GLY A 647 -6.95 10.95 -16.03
C GLY A 647 -6.86 11.92 -14.85
N GLY A 648 -6.44 11.47 -13.66
CA GLY A 648 -6.39 12.30 -12.45
C GLY A 648 -7.72 12.36 -11.69
N ALA A 649 -8.66 11.46 -11.97
CA ALA A 649 -9.92 11.40 -11.24
C ALA A 649 -9.72 10.92 -9.79
N GLN A 650 -10.39 11.55 -8.84
CA GLN A 650 -10.46 11.12 -7.44
C GLN A 650 -11.91 11.28 -6.97
N GLY A 651 -12.48 10.25 -6.36
CA GLY A 651 -13.85 10.30 -5.86
C GLY A 651 -14.00 9.92 -4.40
N ALA A 652 -15.25 9.99 -3.94
CA ALA A 652 -15.69 9.47 -2.65
C ALA A 652 -16.87 8.51 -2.87
N VAL A 653 -17.15 7.68 -1.88
CA VAL A 653 -18.40 6.93 -1.77
C VAL A 653 -19.15 7.54 -0.59
N LEU A 654 -20.40 7.99 -0.79
CA LEU A 654 -21.19 8.64 0.25
C LEU A 654 -22.56 7.98 0.31
N ILE A 655 -22.88 7.32 1.42
CA ILE A 655 -24.14 6.61 1.62
C ILE A 655 -24.95 7.33 2.70
N TYR A 656 -26.15 7.74 2.34
CA TYR A 656 -27.09 8.45 3.19
C TYR A 656 -28.34 7.62 3.40
N HIS A 657 -28.83 7.57 4.64
CA HIS A 657 -30.18 7.07 4.92
C HIS A 657 -31.20 8.19 4.94
N GLY A 658 -32.36 7.93 4.34
CA GLY A 658 -33.50 8.83 4.38
C GLY A 658 -34.14 8.85 5.77
N THR A 659 -34.78 9.96 6.13
CA THR A 659 -35.51 10.08 7.39
C THR A 659 -36.99 10.37 7.16
N GLY A 660 -37.84 10.01 8.12
CA GLY A 660 -39.30 10.15 8.00
C GLY A 660 -39.82 11.58 7.88
N ASP A 661 -38.96 12.58 8.12
CA ASP A 661 -39.27 14.01 7.97
C ASP A 661 -38.79 14.58 6.62
N GLY A 662 -38.08 13.79 5.79
CA GLY A 662 -37.59 14.17 4.46
C GLY A 662 -36.12 14.61 4.40
N ASP A 663 -35.42 14.64 5.55
CA ASP A 663 -33.98 14.91 5.63
C ASP A 663 -33.17 13.62 5.37
N TYR A 664 -31.88 13.77 5.05
CA TYR A 664 -30.94 12.67 4.81
C TYR A 664 -29.76 12.73 5.81
N THR A 665 -29.37 11.58 6.36
CA THR A 665 -28.23 11.45 7.29
C THR A 665 -27.12 10.64 6.63
N LEU A 666 -25.89 11.15 6.62
CA LEU A 666 -24.73 10.38 6.17
C LEU A 666 -24.48 9.24 7.16
N VAL A 667 -24.49 8.00 6.68
CA VAL A 667 -24.34 6.79 7.51
C VAL A 667 -23.05 6.03 7.22
N ASP A 668 -22.54 6.11 5.99
CA ASP A 668 -21.25 5.54 5.62
C ASP A 668 -20.56 6.42 4.56
N ALA A 669 -19.24 6.50 4.65
CA ALA A 669 -18.38 7.29 3.78
C ALA A 669 -16.98 6.64 3.72
N PRO A 670 -16.84 5.46 3.09
CA PRO A 670 -15.59 4.74 3.10
C PRO A 670 -14.55 5.48 2.26
N GLU A 671 -13.34 5.59 2.81
CA GLU A 671 -12.21 6.23 2.12
C GLU A 671 -11.81 5.41 0.89
N VAL A 672 -11.75 6.06 -0.27
CA VAL A 672 -11.38 5.42 -1.55
C VAL A 672 -10.29 6.24 -2.23
N TYR A 673 -9.34 5.56 -2.87
CA TYR A 673 -8.27 6.20 -3.65
C TYR A 673 -8.44 5.84 -5.12
N GLY A 674 -8.70 6.85 -5.95
CA GLY A 674 -9.03 6.72 -7.37
C GLY A 674 -10.51 6.95 -7.68
N GLN A 675 -10.97 6.40 -8.80
CA GLN A 675 -12.32 6.63 -9.32
C GLN A 675 -13.31 5.54 -8.86
N PRO A 676 -14.31 5.85 -8.00
CA PRO A 676 -15.43 4.95 -7.73
C PRO A 676 -16.39 4.90 -8.93
N THR A 677 -17.06 3.77 -9.12
CA THR A 677 -18.15 3.60 -10.12
C THR A 677 -19.12 2.53 -9.64
N LEU A 678 -20.42 2.82 -9.67
CA LEU A 678 -21.47 1.91 -9.17
C LEU A 678 -21.57 0.68 -10.07
N LEU A 679 -21.54 -0.51 -9.47
CA LEU A 679 -21.54 -1.80 -10.18
C LEU A 679 -22.89 -2.52 -10.05
N ALA A 680 -23.51 -2.51 -8.87
CA ALA A 680 -24.85 -3.05 -8.63
C ALA A 680 -25.49 -2.46 -7.37
N ALA A 681 -26.81 -2.54 -7.31
CA ALA A 681 -27.64 -2.33 -6.13
C ALA A 681 -28.84 -3.28 -6.25
N ASP A 682 -28.67 -4.52 -5.80
CA ASP A 682 -29.59 -5.66 -6.01
C ASP A 682 -29.28 -6.74 -4.96
N ASP A 683 -30.11 -7.78 -4.85
CA ASP A 683 -29.82 -8.99 -4.06
C ASP A 683 -28.76 -9.84 -4.78
N VAL A 684 -27.50 -9.37 -4.80
CA VAL A 684 -26.43 -10.06 -5.54
C VAL A 684 -25.99 -11.34 -4.83
N ASN A 685 -26.12 -11.42 -3.51
CA ASN A 685 -25.76 -12.61 -2.74
C ASN A 685 -26.91 -13.64 -2.64
N GLY A 686 -28.17 -13.25 -2.85
CA GLY A 686 -29.34 -14.13 -2.86
C GLY A 686 -29.97 -14.37 -1.48
N ASP A 687 -29.73 -13.52 -0.48
CA ASP A 687 -30.31 -13.60 0.87
C ASP A 687 -31.62 -12.81 1.02
N GLY A 688 -31.98 -11.97 0.05
CA GLY A 688 -33.20 -11.18 0.02
C GLY A 688 -33.07 -9.75 0.56
N ARG A 689 -31.86 -9.27 0.87
CA ARG A 689 -31.54 -7.85 1.12
C ARG A 689 -30.98 -7.17 -0.13
N ILE A 690 -30.87 -5.85 -0.11
CA ILE A 690 -30.16 -5.10 -1.14
C ILE A 690 -28.68 -5.02 -0.76
N ASP A 691 -27.83 -5.49 -1.66
CA ASP A 691 -26.39 -5.35 -1.58
C ASP A 691 -25.96 -4.19 -2.48
N LEU A 692 -25.08 -3.31 -1.96
CA LEU A 692 -24.45 -2.23 -2.73
C LEU A 692 -23.07 -2.68 -3.19
N ALA A 693 -22.80 -2.58 -4.49
CA ALA A 693 -21.50 -2.92 -5.07
C ALA A 693 -20.97 -1.78 -5.93
N TRP A 694 -19.69 -1.47 -5.79
CA TRP A 694 -18.98 -0.51 -6.64
C TRP A 694 -17.58 -1.01 -6.98
N THR A 695 -17.00 -0.46 -8.04
CA THR A 695 -15.58 -0.61 -8.35
C THR A 695 -14.81 0.63 -7.93
N ILE A 696 -13.56 0.48 -7.52
CA ILE A 696 -12.60 1.58 -7.35
C ILE A 696 -11.48 1.37 -8.37
N GLU A 697 -11.23 2.34 -9.24
CA GLU A 697 -10.17 2.28 -10.25
C GLU A 697 -9.04 3.23 -9.88
N GLY A 698 -7.93 2.65 -9.44
CA GLY A 698 -6.70 3.34 -9.07
C GLY A 698 -5.62 3.16 -10.15
N CYS A 699 -5.06 4.25 -10.67
CA CYS A 699 -4.08 4.29 -11.75
C CYS A 699 -2.74 4.85 -11.26
N SER A 700 -1.65 4.21 -11.71
CA SER A 700 -0.29 4.71 -11.55
C SER A 700 0.47 4.60 -12.88
N THR A 701 1.33 3.59 -13.05
CA THR A 701 1.89 3.21 -14.37
C THR A 701 0.87 2.45 -15.22
N PHE A 702 -0.16 1.88 -14.60
CA PHE A 702 -1.35 1.24 -15.18
C PHE A 702 -2.50 1.33 -14.17
N CYS A 703 -3.72 1.06 -14.63
CA CYS A 703 -4.95 1.07 -13.82
C CYS A 703 -5.27 -0.30 -13.20
N VAL A 704 -5.80 -0.25 -11.98
CA VAL A 704 -6.11 -1.39 -11.12
C VAL A 704 -7.53 -1.20 -10.59
N LYS A 705 -8.42 -2.14 -10.90
CA LYS A 705 -9.84 -2.06 -10.57
C LYS A 705 -10.20 -3.04 -9.46
N GLU A 706 -10.47 -2.51 -8.27
CA GLU A 706 -11.03 -3.24 -7.14
C GLU A 706 -12.56 -3.36 -7.26
N VAL A 707 -13.14 -4.40 -6.65
CA VAL A 707 -14.58 -4.48 -6.35
C VAL A 707 -14.81 -4.49 -4.84
N GLN A 708 -15.71 -3.62 -4.39
CA GLN A 708 -16.28 -3.62 -3.04
C GLN A 708 -17.76 -4.00 -3.12
N ILE A 709 -18.24 -4.76 -2.13
CA ILE A 709 -19.65 -5.14 -1.98
C ILE A 709 -20.00 -5.06 -0.50
N VAL A 710 -21.02 -4.30 -0.14
CA VAL A 710 -21.53 -4.17 1.23
C VAL A 710 -23.03 -4.48 1.30
N THR A 711 -23.50 -4.90 2.47
CA THR A 711 -24.93 -5.07 2.77
C THR A 711 -25.26 -4.39 4.11
N TRP A 712 -26.48 -3.93 4.30
CA TRP A 712 -26.88 -3.28 5.55
C TRP A 712 -27.12 -4.32 6.66
N ASP A 713 -26.40 -4.19 7.77
CA ASP A 713 -26.61 -4.97 8.99
C ASP A 713 -27.47 -4.16 9.97
N ALA A 714 -28.77 -4.43 9.98
CA ALA A 714 -29.72 -3.71 10.83
C ALA A 714 -29.51 -3.91 12.35
N ASP A 715 -28.83 -4.98 12.78
CA ASP A 715 -28.51 -5.21 14.19
C ASP A 715 -27.29 -4.38 14.63
N LYS A 716 -26.29 -4.23 13.74
CA LYS A 716 -25.13 -3.33 13.96
C LYS A 716 -25.43 -1.87 13.67
N ARG A 717 -26.39 -1.60 12.78
CA ARG A 717 -26.67 -0.30 12.15
C ARG A 717 -25.48 0.22 11.36
N ASP A 718 -24.90 -0.66 10.56
CA ASP A 718 -23.68 -0.39 9.81
C ASP A 718 -23.69 -1.16 8.48
N TYR A 719 -22.93 -0.68 7.49
CA TYR A 719 -22.70 -1.41 6.25
C TYR A 719 -21.54 -2.38 6.43
N ILE A 720 -21.80 -3.67 6.23
CA ILE A 720 -20.76 -4.71 6.36
C ILE A 720 -20.33 -5.18 4.97
N SER A 721 -19.03 -5.30 4.74
CA SER A 721 -18.53 -5.91 3.52
C SER A 721 -18.95 -7.38 3.45
N ILE A 722 -19.44 -7.77 2.28
CA ILE A 722 -19.83 -9.13 1.91
C ILE A 722 -18.99 -9.63 0.73
N ILE A 723 -17.77 -9.10 0.55
CA ILE A 723 -16.77 -9.63 -0.38
C ILE A 723 -15.45 -9.91 0.33
N GLU A 724 -14.78 -10.98 -0.06
CA GLU A 724 -13.44 -11.33 0.41
C GLU A 724 -12.34 -10.57 -0.37
N PRO A 725 -11.14 -10.40 0.22
CA PRO A 725 -10.12 -9.51 -0.32
C PRO A 725 -9.48 -10.04 -1.59
N GLY A 726 -8.83 -9.14 -2.33
CA GLY A 726 -8.12 -9.50 -3.55
C GLY A 726 -9.04 -9.69 -4.76
N ALA A 727 -10.27 -9.18 -4.70
CA ALA A 727 -11.14 -8.97 -5.85
C ALA A 727 -10.65 -7.74 -6.65
N ILE A 728 -9.46 -7.84 -7.21
CA ILE A 728 -8.87 -6.85 -8.14
C ILE A 728 -8.66 -7.45 -9.51
N ILE A 729 -8.62 -6.56 -10.50
CA ILE A 729 -8.07 -6.86 -11.81
C ILE A 729 -7.25 -5.66 -12.33
N ALA A 730 -6.03 -5.91 -12.78
CA ALA A 730 -5.22 -4.90 -13.48
C ALA A 730 -5.72 -4.78 -14.94
N GLU A 731 -5.91 -3.55 -15.42
CA GLU A 731 -6.41 -3.22 -16.78
C GLU A 731 -7.59 -4.12 -17.19
N GLY A 732 -8.64 -4.14 -16.37
CA GLY A 732 -9.71 -5.13 -16.48
C GLY A 732 -11.10 -4.64 -16.07
N MET A 733 -12.07 -5.53 -16.23
CA MET A 733 -13.49 -5.28 -16.00
C MET A 733 -14.03 -6.16 -14.87
N ALA A 734 -14.99 -5.62 -14.13
CA ALA A 734 -15.80 -6.35 -13.16
C ALA A 734 -17.26 -6.37 -13.63
N ALA A 735 -17.95 -7.49 -13.51
CA ALA A 735 -19.37 -7.61 -13.84
C ALA A 735 -20.08 -8.70 -13.04
N PHE A 736 -21.31 -8.42 -12.60
CA PHE A 736 -22.21 -9.48 -12.13
C PHE A 736 -22.88 -10.19 -13.31
N THR A 737 -22.97 -11.51 -13.19
CA THR A 737 -23.57 -12.41 -14.18
C THR A 737 -24.55 -13.36 -13.49
N ASP A 738 -25.50 -13.91 -14.24
CA ASP A 738 -26.36 -14.97 -13.71
C ASP A 738 -25.53 -16.19 -13.33
N LEU A 739 -25.81 -16.76 -12.16
CA LEU A 739 -25.06 -17.87 -11.61
C LEU A 739 -25.03 -19.08 -12.58
N PRO A 740 -23.85 -19.64 -12.92
CA PRO A 740 -23.75 -20.78 -13.82
C PRO A 740 -24.51 -22.02 -13.34
N ALA A 741 -25.09 -22.78 -14.27
CA ALA A 741 -25.87 -23.97 -13.95
C ALA A 741 -25.01 -25.04 -13.23
N GLY A 742 -25.35 -25.33 -11.97
CA GLY A 742 -24.61 -26.27 -11.12
C GLY A 742 -23.43 -25.67 -10.35
N ALA A 743 -23.28 -24.34 -10.36
CA ALA A 743 -22.41 -23.64 -9.42
C ALA A 743 -22.87 -23.84 -7.97
N PRO A 744 -21.96 -23.77 -6.98
CA PRO A 744 -22.28 -23.96 -5.57
C PRO A 744 -22.94 -22.73 -4.91
N GLY A 745 -22.81 -21.53 -5.51
CA GLY A 745 -23.27 -20.30 -4.90
C GLY A 745 -24.77 -20.01 -4.99
N GLN A 746 -25.13 -18.81 -4.56
CA GLN A 746 -26.46 -18.21 -4.63
C GLN A 746 -26.39 -16.78 -5.22
N GLY A 747 -27.54 -16.22 -5.58
CA GLY A 747 -27.63 -14.89 -6.20
C GLY A 747 -26.96 -14.82 -7.57
N LYS A 748 -25.91 -14.00 -7.68
CA LYS A 748 -25.13 -13.68 -8.88
C LYS A 748 -23.69 -14.18 -8.75
N GLN A 749 -23.01 -14.34 -9.89
CA GLN A 749 -21.56 -14.50 -9.92
C GLN A 749 -20.90 -13.18 -10.31
N LEU A 750 -20.06 -12.64 -9.43
CA LEU A 750 -19.10 -11.60 -9.80
C LEU A 750 -18.00 -12.23 -10.64
N THR A 751 -17.72 -11.65 -11.80
CA THR A 751 -16.65 -12.07 -12.71
C THR A 751 -15.69 -10.93 -12.93
N LEU A 752 -14.39 -11.19 -12.73
CA LEU A 752 -13.30 -10.26 -13.09
C LEU A 752 -12.62 -10.77 -14.35
N THR A 753 -12.25 -9.90 -15.28
CA THR A 753 -11.56 -10.27 -16.53
C THR A 753 -10.61 -9.18 -16.98
N GLY A 754 -9.35 -9.54 -17.24
CA GLY A 754 -8.25 -8.60 -17.50
C GLY A 754 -6.93 -9.23 -17.08
N GLY A 755 -6.06 -8.49 -16.40
CA GLY A 755 -4.80 -9.00 -15.85
C GLY A 755 -3.60 -8.78 -16.78
N VAL A 756 -3.62 -7.73 -17.61
CA VAL A 756 -2.49 -7.38 -18.49
C VAL A 756 -2.23 -5.88 -18.42
N SER A 757 -1.44 -5.45 -17.44
CA SER A 757 -0.99 -4.06 -17.27
C SER A 757 -0.21 -3.47 -18.45
N GLY A 758 0.37 -4.30 -19.32
CA GLY A 758 1.30 -3.85 -20.37
C GLY A 758 2.62 -3.24 -19.84
N ALA A 759 2.87 -3.32 -18.53
CA ALA A 759 4.07 -2.78 -17.90
C ALA A 759 5.32 -3.60 -18.29
N ALA A 760 6.43 -2.92 -18.54
CA ALA A 760 7.70 -3.53 -18.94
C ALA A 760 8.46 -4.23 -17.79
N ASP A 761 7.86 -4.33 -16.60
CA ASP A 761 8.47 -4.82 -15.36
C ASP A 761 8.54 -6.36 -15.25
N GLY A 762 8.08 -7.08 -16.28
CA GLY A 762 8.45 -8.48 -16.50
C GLY A 762 7.50 -9.50 -15.88
N GLY A 763 6.21 -9.19 -15.83
CA GLY A 763 5.15 -10.17 -15.53
C GLY A 763 4.76 -11.05 -16.71
N LEU A 764 3.86 -12.01 -16.46
CA LEU A 764 3.27 -12.82 -17.52
C LEU A 764 2.16 -12.03 -18.24
N GLU A 765 2.39 -11.67 -19.50
CA GLU A 765 1.39 -11.07 -20.39
C GLU A 765 0.34 -12.11 -20.82
N ILE A 766 -0.65 -12.34 -19.96
CA ILE A 766 -1.79 -13.20 -20.25
C ILE A 766 -3.03 -12.79 -19.46
N GLU A 767 -4.13 -12.57 -20.18
CA GLU A 767 -5.43 -12.31 -19.57
C GLU A 767 -5.94 -13.53 -18.79
N HIS A 768 -6.59 -13.27 -17.65
CA HIS A 768 -7.27 -14.27 -16.84
C HIS A 768 -8.72 -13.88 -16.54
N THR A 769 -9.45 -14.86 -16.02
CA THR A 769 -10.81 -14.69 -15.52
C THR A 769 -10.92 -15.26 -14.12
N GLU A 770 -11.49 -14.48 -13.21
CA GLU A 770 -11.81 -14.89 -11.85
C GLU A 770 -13.32 -15.00 -11.67
N ALA A 771 -13.77 -16.05 -10.98
CA ALA A 771 -15.17 -16.23 -10.63
C ALA A 771 -15.34 -16.16 -9.11
N TRP A 772 -16.19 -15.24 -8.66
CA TRP A 772 -16.48 -14.93 -7.27
C TRP A 772 -17.96 -15.18 -6.98
N GLN A 773 -18.28 -15.92 -5.92
CA GLN A 773 -19.66 -16.28 -5.55
C GLN A 773 -19.83 -16.25 -4.03
N SER A 774 -21.03 -15.86 -3.56
CA SER A 774 -21.49 -16.18 -2.21
C SER A 774 -21.95 -17.64 -2.17
N VAL A 775 -21.48 -18.42 -1.20
CA VAL A 775 -21.84 -19.84 -0.99
C VAL A 775 -22.32 -20.01 0.44
N ASP A 776 -23.49 -20.64 0.64
CA ASP A 776 -24.11 -20.86 1.95
C ASP A 776 -24.22 -19.59 2.82
N GLY A 777 -24.49 -18.43 2.20
CA GLY A 777 -24.62 -17.13 2.87
C GLY A 777 -23.29 -16.51 3.35
N ARG A 778 -22.14 -17.02 2.90
CA ARG A 778 -20.82 -16.43 3.17
C ARG A 778 -20.53 -15.24 2.24
N PRO A 779 -19.61 -14.32 2.59
CA PRO A 779 -19.08 -13.31 1.67
C PRO A 779 -18.64 -13.89 0.31
N PHE A 780 -18.74 -13.07 -0.74
CA PHE A 780 -18.27 -13.37 -2.08
C PHE A 780 -16.79 -13.76 -2.07
N ARG A 781 -16.50 -14.94 -2.60
CA ARG A 781 -15.17 -15.54 -2.54
C ARG A 781 -14.75 -16.13 -3.89
N ARG A 782 -13.47 -16.00 -4.22
CA ARG A 782 -12.90 -16.58 -5.44
C ARG A 782 -12.98 -18.10 -5.42
N LEU A 783 -13.78 -18.67 -6.32
CA LEU A 783 -13.90 -20.12 -6.49
C LEU A 783 -13.00 -20.65 -7.61
N SER A 784 -12.64 -19.81 -8.59
CA SER A 784 -11.72 -20.18 -9.66
C SER A 784 -10.94 -18.99 -10.19
N TRP A 785 -9.71 -19.27 -10.61
CA TRP A 785 -8.88 -18.47 -11.50
C TRP A 785 -8.64 -19.31 -12.75
N THR A 786 -8.77 -18.73 -13.95
CA THR A 786 -8.66 -19.48 -15.21
C THR A 786 -8.01 -18.65 -16.31
N TYR A 787 -7.20 -19.30 -17.14
CA TYR A 787 -6.62 -18.72 -18.36
C TYR A 787 -7.24 -19.35 -19.61
N ASP A 788 -7.30 -18.65 -20.76
CA ASP A 788 -7.75 -19.30 -22.01
C ASP A 788 -6.77 -20.42 -22.40
N PRO A 789 -7.18 -21.71 -22.39
CA PRO A 789 -6.32 -22.83 -22.75
C PRO A 789 -5.92 -22.83 -24.24
N LYS A 790 -6.51 -21.97 -25.07
CA LYS A 790 -6.08 -21.77 -26.46
C LYS A 790 -4.93 -20.77 -26.58
N ASN A 791 -4.73 -19.89 -25.59
CA ASN A 791 -3.60 -18.98 -25.58
C ASN A 791 -2.32 -19.79 -25.33
N THR A 792 -1.35 -19.69 -26.23
CA THR A 792 -0.08 -20.43 -26.12
C THR A 792 0.74 -20.05 -24.89
N ASN A 793 0.54 -18.85 -24.35
CA ASN A 793 1.22 -18.38 -23.14
C ASN A 793 0.69 -19.11 -21.88
N SER A 794 -0.53 -19.67 -21.92
CA SER A 794 -1.13 -20.46 -20.80
C SER A 794 -0.49 -21.83 -20.55
N THR A 795 0.59 -22.17 -21.27
CA THR A 795 1.19 -23.53 -21.32
C THR A 795 2.44 -23.69 -20.46
N CYS A 796 2.51 -22.97 -19.33
CA CYS A 796 3.61 -23.06 -18.36
C CYS A 796 3.15 -23.51 -16.96
N VAL A 797 4.09 -24.03 -16.16
CA VAL A 797 3.79 -24.62 -14.84
C VAL A 797 3.25 -23.59 -13.83
N GLY A 798 3.79 -22.38 -13.82
CA GLY A 798 3.39 -21.29 -12.90
C GLY A 798 1.92 -20.88 -13.05
N LEU A 799 1.42 -20.74 -14.28
CA LEU A 799 0.01 -20.40 -14.51
C LEU A 799 -0.92 -21.54 -14.05
N ARG A 800 -0.54 -22.81 -14.27
CA ARG A 800 -1.29 -23.97 -13.75
C ARG A 800 -1.23 -24.09 -12.24
N LEU A 801 -0.14 -23.63 -11.62
CA LEU A 801 -0.06 -23.47 -10.17
C LEU A 801 -1.05 -22.41 -9.67
N ILE A 802 -1.19 -21.26 -10.33
CA ILE A 802 -2.15 -20.21 -9.93
C ILE A 802 -3.60 -20.73 -9.99
N GLU A 803 -3.99 -21.42 -11.07
CA GLU A 803 -5.31 -22.06 -11.16
C GLU A 803 -5.53 -23.09 -10.03
N ALA A 804 -4.51 -23.93 -9.77
CA ALA A 804 -4.55 -24.96 -8.73
C ALA A 804 -4.60 -24.38 -7.31
N ASP A 805 -3.89 -23.28 -7.06
CA ASP A 805 -3.83 -22.61 -5.76
C ASP A 805 -5.13 -21.87 -5.46
N ALA A 806 -5.74 -21.20 -6.46
CA ALA A 806 -7.08 -20.63 -6.33
C ALA A 806 -8.13 -21.70 -5.98
N ALA A 807 -8.07 -22.86 -6.65
CA ALA A 807 -8.95 -24.00 -6.34
C ALA A 807 -8.64 -24.66 -4.99
N LEU A 808 -7.37 -24.67 -4.55
CA LEU A 808 -6.95 -25.18 -3.24
C LEU A 808 -7.45 -24.28 -2.12
N HIS A 809 -7.36 -22.97 -2.32
CA HIS A 809 -7.93 -21.97 -1.43
C HIS A 809 -9.44 -22.20 -1.28
N ALA A 810 -10.19 -22.29 -2.38
CA ALA A 810 -11.65 -22.56 -2.39
C ALA A 810 -12.08 -23.96 -1.89
N ALA A 811 -11.16 -24.86 -1.51
CA ALA A 811 -11.44 -26.30 -1.39
C ALA A 811 -12.36 -26.72 -0.24
N ASP A 812 -12.62 -25.90 0.78
CA ASP A 812 -13.64 -26.16 1.81
C ASP A 812 -15.08 -25.96 1.30
N LEU A 813 -15.26 -25.20 0.21
CA LEU A 813 -16.53 -24.99 -0.50
C LEU A 813 -16.67 -25.94 -1.70
N ILE A 814 -15.65 -26.04 -2.56
CA ILE A 814 -15.73 -26.81 -3.83
C ILE A 814 -15.11 -28.20 -3.76
N GLY A 815 -14.46 -28.55 -2.65
CA GLY A 815 -13.77 -29.83 -2.44
C GLY A 815 -12.34 -29.87 -3.02
N TYR A 816 -11.47 -30.67 -2.39
CA TYR A 816 -10.08 -30.83 -2.81
C TYR A 816 -9.88 -31.48 -4.18
N THR A 817 -10.89 -32.16 -4.75
CA THR A 817 -10.77 -32.89 -6.03
C THR A 817 -10.28 -31.98 -7.15
N THR A 818 -10.87 -30.79 -7.29
CA THR A 818 -10.50 -29.81 -8.33
C THR A 818 -9.04 -29.37 -8.19
N ALA A 819 -8.61 -29.03 -6.96
CA ALA A 819 -7.23 -28.66 -6.67
C ALA A 819 -6.24 -29.81 -6.95
N ILE A 820 -6.57 -31.03 -6.54
CA ILE A 820 -5.76 -32.24 -6.79
C ILE A 820 -5.60 -32.51 -8.29
N GLU A 821 -6.67 -32.35 -9.07
CA GLU A 821 -6.63 -32.51 -10.53
C GLU A 821 -5.79 -31.42 -11.19
N LEU A 822 -5.92 -30.16 -10.76
CA LEU A 822 -5.13 -29.04 -11.27
C LEU A 822 -3.64 -29.15 -10.92
N TYR A 823 -3.26 -29.50 -9.67
CA TYR A 823 -1.84 -29.74 -9.34
C TYR A 823 -1.25 -30.95 -10.07
N ARG A 824 -2.04 -32.01 -10.31
CA ARG A 824 -1.61 -33.11 -11.19
C ARG A 824 -1.40 -32.64 -12.63
N SER A 825 -2.21 -31.72 -13.13
CA SER A 825 -2.02 -31.11 -14.45
C SER A 825 -0.78 -30.22 -14.50
N ALA A 826 -0.46 -29.49 -13.43
CA ALA A 826 0.76 -28.68 -13.30
C ALA A 826 2.06 -29.52 -13.31
N LEU A 827 1.95 -30.84 -13.06
CA LEU A 827 3.05 -31.80 -13.16
C LEU A 827 3.12 -32.52 -14.53
N ASP A 828 2.32 -32.13 -15.54
CA ASP A 828 2.42 -32.68 -16.89
C ASP A 828 3.79 -32.33 -17.51
N PRO A 829 4.60 -33.32 -17.95
CA PRO A 829 5.90 -33.10 -18.58
C PRO A 829 5.84 -32.35 -19.93
N ALA A 830 4.65 -32.08 -20.48
CA ALA A 830 4.46 -31.22 -21.65
C ALA A 830 4.46 -29.71 -21.32
N LEU A 831 4.26 -29.33 -20.04
CA LEU A 831 4.32 -27.93 -19.62
C LEU A 831 5.74 -27.38 -19.62
N LYS A 832 5.85 -26.07 -19.84
CA LYS A 832 7.13 -25.36 -19.95
C LYS A 832 7.41 -24.51 -18.71
N ALA A 833 8.64 -24.03 -18.62
CA ALA A 833 8.96 -22.83 -17.86
C ALA A 833 8.11 -21.65 -18.35
N CYS A 834 7.70 -20.78 -17.44
CA CYS A 834 7.04 -19.51 -17.70
C CYS A 834 8.01 -18.44 -18.21
N SER A 835 9.31 -18.74 -18.28
CA SER A 835 10.38 -17.84 -18.76
C SER A 835 10.63 -16.66 -17.83
N ILE A 836 10.70 -16.98 -16.53
CA ILE A 836 11.01 -16.03 -15.45
C ILE A 836 12.37 -15.38 -15.67
N TYR A 837 12.40 -14.04 -15.58
CA TYR A 837 13.59 -13.26 -15.95
C TYR A 837 14.80 -13.60 -15.07
N GLY A 838 15.87 -14.07 -15.70
CA GLY A 838 17.13 -14.41 -15.04
C GLY A 838 17.24 -15.84 -14.47
N VAL A 839 16.15 -16.62 -14.41
CA VAL A 839 16.21 -18.03 -13.95
C VAL A 839 16.31 -18.97 -15.15
N PRO A 840 17.28 -19.91 -15.19
CA PRO A 840 17.35 -20.91 -16.25
C PRO A 840 16.10 -21.80 -16.25
N ALA A 841 15.46 -21.97 -17.41
CA ALA A 841 14.23 -22.78 -17.54
C ALA A 841 14.23 -24.17 -16.86
N PRO A 842 15.34 -24.96 -16.84
CA PRO A 842 15.39 -26.23 -16.10
C PRO A 842 15.38 -26.07 -14.57
N GLU A 843 15.88 -24.96 -14.06
CA GLU A 843 15.90 -24.62 -12.63
C GLU A 843 14.54 -24.05 -12.20
N GLU A 844 13.94 -23.18 -13.02
CA GLU A 844 12.57 -22.69 -12.88
C GLU A 844 11.57 -23.86 -12.82
N LEU A 845 11.61 -24.75 -13.81
CA LEU A 845 10.78 -25.96 -13.84
C LEU A 845 10.96 -26.82 -12.59
N LYS A 846 12.19 -26.99 -12.11
CA LYS A 846 12.47 -27.78 -10.91
C LYS A 846 11.83 -27.15 -9.67
N LEU A 847 11.94 -25.83 -9.49
CA LEU A 847 11.34 -25.12 -8.36
C LEU A 847 9.81 -25.19 -8.41
N LEU A 848 9.20 -24.85 -9.56
CA LEU A 848 7.74 -24.85 -9.72
C LEU A 848 7.14 -26.27 -9.63
N GLN A 849 7.78 -27.29 -10.20
CA GLN A 849 7.34 -28.69 -10.02
C GLN A 849 7.52 -29.17 -8.58
N GLY A 850 8.53 -28.66 -7.86
CA GLY A 850 8.71 -28.93 -6.43
C GLY A 850 7.57 -28.36 -5.60
N LEU A 851 7.17 -27.11 -5.87
CA LEU A 851 6.01 -26.45 -5.27
C LEU A 851 4.70 -27.19 -5.60
N ALA A 852 4.49 -27.56 -6.88
CA ALA A 852 3.30 -28.30 -7.32
C ALA A 852 3.18 -29.66 -6.62
N ALA A 853 4.27 -30.42 -6.55
CA ALA A 853 4.30 -31.71 -5.85
C ALA A 853 4.08 -31.53 -4.34
N TYR A 854 4.69 -30.51 -3.72
CA TYR A 854 4.47 -30.21 -2.31
C TYR A 854 3.01 -29.89 -2.00
N ARG A 855 2.38 -28.97 -2.74
CA ARG A 855 0.95 -28.65 -2.62
C ARG A 855 0.04 -29.84 -2.92
N LEU A 856 0.38 -30.68 -3.89
CA LEU A 856 -0.37 -31.91 -4.21
C LEU A 856 -0.39 -32.90 -3.04
N ILE A 857 0.77 -33.11 -2.40
CA ILE A 857 0.91 -33.96 -1.19
C ILE A 857 0.04 -33.40 -0.06
N GLN A 858 0.02 -32.08 0.13
CA GLN A 858 -0.88 -31.44 1.09
C GLN A 858 -2.35 -31.71 0.70
N ALA A 859 -2.78 -31.33 -0.50
CA ALA A 859 -4.16 -31.45 -0.96
C ALA A 859 -4.71 -32.88 -0.84
N GLN A 860 -3.92 -33.91 -1.17
CA GLN A 860 -4.32 -35.32 -1.02
C GLN A 860 -4.41 -35.75 0.45
N ALA A 861 -3.44 -35.38 1.28
CA ALA A 861 -3.48 -35.69 2.72
C ALA A 861 -4.70 -35.04 3.39
N LEU A 862 -5.09 -33.85 2.94
CA LEU A 862 -6.24 -33.08 3.39
C LEU A 862 -7.58 -33.63 2.88
N ALA A 863 -7.60 -34.17 1.67
CA ALA A 863 -8.70 -34.99 1.15
C ALA A 863 -8.83 -36.36 1.87
N GLY A 864 -7.89 -36.69 2.78
CA GLY A 864 -7.87 -37.93 3.55
C GLY A 864 -7.09 -39.09 2.92
N ASP A 865 -6.52 -38.90 1.73
CA ASP A 865 -5.75 -39.92 1.01
C ASP A 865 -4.25 -39.82 1.35
N LEU A 866 -3.89 -40.32 2.54
CA LEU A 866 -2.50 -40.37 3.00
C LEU A 866 -1.64 -41.36 2.19
N ASP A 867 -2.24 -42.41 1.62
CA ASP A 867 -1.50 -43.40 0.83
C ASP A 867 -1.05 -42.79 -0.50
N ALA A 868 -1.91 -42.02 -1.15
CA ALA A 868 -1.54 -41.25 -2.34
C ALA A 868 -0.57 -40.10 -1.99
N ALA A 869 -0.79 -39.37 -0.91
CA ALA A 869 0.15 -38.33 -0.45
C ALA A 869 1.56 -38.87 -0.16
N ALA A 870 1.66 -40.08 0.40
CA ALA A 870 2.93 -40.77 0.62
C ALA A 870 3.56 -41.28 -0.70
N ALA A 871 2.75 -41.67 -1.68
CA ALA A 871 3.24 -42.05 -3.01
C ALA A 871 3.81 -40.83 -3.77
N ASP A 872 3.14 -39.68 -3.71
CA ASP A 872 3.63 -38.44 -4.33
C ASP A 872 4.87 -37.90 -3.60
N LEU A 873 4.98 -38.05 -2.27
CA LEU A 873 6.22 -37.78 -1.54
C LEU A 873 7.37 -38.68 -2.02
N ALA A 874 7.11 -39.98 -2.24
CA ALA A 874 8.14 -40.90 -2.74
C ALA A 874 8.57 -40.55 -4.18
N ALA A 875 7.65 -40.10 -5.03
CA ALA A 875 7.96 -39.59 -6.37
C ALA A 875 8.80 -38.31 -6.32
N LEU A 876 8.45 -37.36 -5.43
CA LEU A 876 9.20 -36.13 -5.20
C LEU A 876 10.61 -36.42 -4.67
N GLN A 877 10.76 -37.34 -3.71
CA GLN A 877 12.06 -37.82 -3.21
C GLN A 877 12.91 -38.48 -4.31
N GLN A 878 12.29 -39.18 -5.27
CA GLN A 878 13.02 -39.78 -6.40
C GLN A 878 13.45 -38.72 -7.42
N GLY A 879 12.62 -37.72 -7.70
CA GLY A 879 12.91 -36.67 -8.69
C GLY A 879 13.80 -35.55 -8.19
N GLN A 880 13.69 -35.18 -6.91
CA GLN A 880 14.37 -34.02 -6.32
C GLN A 880 14.86 -34.29 -4.87
N PRO A 881 15.68 -35.32 -4.62
CA PRO A 881 16.03 -35.76 -3.26
C PRO A 881 16.56 -34.66 -2.34
N ASP A 882 17.35 -33.73 -2.88
CA ASP A 882 18.03 -32.67 -2.11
C ASP A 882 17.30 -31.32 -2.12
N SER A 883 16.01 -31.24 -2.53
CA SER A 883 15.29 -29.96 -2.57
C SER A 883 14.66 -29.57 -1.24
N ALA A 884 14.49 -28.25 -1.04
CA ALA A 884 13.75 -27.68 0.08
C ALA A 884 12.31 -28.23 0.15
N PHE A 885 11.63 -28.34 -1.00
CA PHE A 885 10.29 -28.93 -1.10
C PHE A 885 10.26 -30.41 -0.69
N THR A 886 11.24 -31.23 -1.05
CA THR A 886 11.31 -32.64 -0.60
C THR A 886 11.49 -32.74 0.91
N THR A 887 12.30 -31.86 1.49
CA THR A 887 12.54 -31.80 2.93
C THR A 887 11.29 -31.33 3.68
N ALA A 888 10.64 -30.27 3.19
CA ALA A 888 9.39 -29.76 3.73
C ALA A 888 8.24 -30.77 3.59
N ALA A 889 8.08 -31.41 2.43
CA ALA A 889 7.05 -32.43 2.20
C ALA A 889 7.16 -33.60 3.18
N ALA A 890 8.38 -34.09 3.44
CA ALA A 890 8.61 -35.17 4.39
C ALA A 890 8.26 -34.75 5.83
N GLN A 891 8.77 -33.61 6.30
CA GLN A 891 8.52 -33.10 7.66
C GLN A 891 7.05 -32.71 7.86
N TRP A 892 6.42 -32.11 6.86
CA TRP A 892 5.02 -31.73 6.88
C TRP A 892 4.12 -32.98 6.94
N LEU A 893 4.36 -33.99 6.10
CA LEU A 893 3.54 -35.21 6.07
C LEU A 893 3.72 -36.04 7.36
N GLU A 894 4.92 -36.11 7.92
CA GLU A 894 5.17 -36.73 9.24
C GLU A 894 4.41 -35.98 10.35
N SER A 895 4.52 -34.66 10.39
CA SER A 895 3.81 -33.81 11.34
C SER A 895 2.29 -33.94 11.20
N TYR A 896 1.76 -33.87 9.98
CA TYR A 896 0.34 -33.96 9.69
C TYR A 896 -0.23 -35.36 9.97
N THR A 897 0.50 -36.43 9.63
CA THR A 897 0.08 -37.80 9.96
C THR A 897 -0.01 -38.01 11.47
N THR A 898 0.93 -37.44 12.22
CA THR A 898 1.00 -37.56 13.70
C THR A 898 -0.02 -36.68 14.41
N ARG A 899 -0.19 -35.43 13.97
CA ARG A 899 -0.95 -34.39 14.69
C ARG A 899 -2.33 -34.10 14.11
N LYS A 900 -2.59 -34.53 12.86
CA LYS A 900 -3.79 -34.22 12.07
C LYS A 900 -4.13 -32.73 11.97
N ASN A 901 -3.13 -31.87 12.18
CA ASN A 901 -3.25 -30.42 12.16
C ASN A 901 -2.24 -29.87 11.15
N ALA A 902 -2.76 -29.31 10.06
CA ALA A 902 -1.96 -28.84 8.94
C ALA A 902 -1.28 -27.48 9.21
N ALA A 903 -1.92 -26.59 9.97
CA ALA A 903 -1.26 -25.35 10.42
C ALA A 903 -0.05 -25.64 11.31
N ALA A 904 -0.15 -26.60 12.23
CA ALA A 904 0.97 -27.06 13.05
C ALA A 904 2.07 -27.75 12.22
N ALA A 905 1.70 -28.41 11.10
CA ALA A 905 2.66 -28.94 10.14
C ALA A 905 3.33 -27.83 9.31
N CYS A 906 2.62 -26.76 8.94
CA CYS A 906 3.19 -25.58 8.29
C CYS A 906 4.17 -24.84 9.18
N ARG A 907 3.81 -24.52 10.42
CA ARG A 907 4.72 -23.89 11.39
C ARG A 907 5.99 -24.72 11.64
N ALA A 908 5.94 -26.04 11.47
CA ALA A 908 7.11 -26.91 11.62
C ALA A 908 8.10 -26.82 10.44
N VAL A 909 7.63 -26.49 9.24
CA VAL A 909 8.46 -26.39 8.02
C VAL A 909 8.79 -24.97 7.60
N GLN A 910 8.12 -23.96 8.18
CA GLN A 910 8.33 -22.54 7.87
C GLN A 910 9.82 -22.12 7.83
N PRO A 911 10.69 -22.52 8.79
CA PRO A 911 12.11 -22.15 8.78
C PRO A 911 12.92 -22.67 7.58
N ILE A 912 12.36 -23.59 6.78
CA ILE A 912 12.94 -24.02 5.51
C ILE A 912 12.72 -22.92 4.45
N PHE A 913 11.52 -22.37 4.35
CA PHE A 913 11.15 -21.38 3.33
C PHE A 913 11.69 -19.98 3.66
N ASP A 914 11.79 -19.64 4.95
CA ASP A 914 12.44 -18.41 5.43
C ASP A 914 13.93 -18.36 5.03
N LYS A 915 14.58 -19.53 4.96
CA LYS A 915 16.01 -19.70 4.68
C LYS A 915 16.32 -19.93 3.20
N GLU A 916 15.50 -20.73 2.52
CA GLU A 916 15.70 -21.14 1.11
C GLU A 916 14.79 -20.30 0.20
N THR A 917 15.11 -19.01 0.07
CA THR A 917 14.19 -17.98 -0.46
C THR A 917 13.67 -18.21 -1.89
N LEU A 918 14.44 -18.93 -2.72
CA LEU A 918 14.02 -19.33 -4.07
C LEU A 918 12.76 -20.23 -4.11
N THR A 919 12.33 -20.77 -2.97
CA THR A 919 11.07 -21.54 -2.86
C THR A 919 9.82 -20.69 -3.04
N TRP A 920 9.91 -19.37 -2.84
CA TRP A 920 8.79 -18.45 -2.95
C TRP A 920 9.07 -17.30 -3.93
N GLN A 921 10.30 -16.75 -3.92
CA GLN A 921 10.75 -15.69 -4.84
C GLN A 921 10.57 -16.03 -6.32
N ILE A 922 10.54 -17.32 -6.67
CA ILE A 922 10.25 -17.76 -8.03
C ILE A 922 8.86 -17.32 -8.53
N THR A 923 7.93 -17.01 -7.62
CA THR A 923 6.57 -16.55 -7.95
C THR A 923 6.42 -15.03 -8.03
N ASP A 924 7.31 -14.26 -7.40
CA ASP A 924 7.38 -12.78 -7.53
C ASP A 924 7.52 -12.38 -9.01
N HIS A 925 8.22 -13.21 -9.79
CA HIS A 925 8.45 -13.04 -11.21
C HIS A 925 7.24 -13.35 -12.12
N PHE A 926 6.06 -13.66 -11.57
CA PHE A 926 4.82 -13.62 -12.36
C PHE A 926 4.33 -12.18 -12.60
N GLY A 927 4.90 -11.21 -11.87
CA GLY A 927 4.63 -9.77 -11.98
C GLY A 927 3.32 -9.35 -11.32
N TYR A 928 3.07 -8.03 -11.28
CA TYR A 928 1.93 -7.44 -10.56
C TYR A 928 0.56 -8.02 -10.96
N ASN A 929 0.41 -8.41 -12.23
CA ASN A 929 -0.81 -9.00 -12.79
C ASN A 929 -1.21 -10.34 -12.14
N HIS A 930 -0.32 -10.97 -11.39
CA HIS A 930 -0.44 -12.35 -10.93
C HIS A 930 -0.08 -12.52 -9.44
N PRO A 931 -0.74 -13.44 -8.72
CA PRO A 931 -0.45 -13.65 -7.32
C PRO A 931 0.94 -14.31 -7.13
N ALA A 932 1.79 -13.60 -6.40
CA ALA A 932 3.03 -14.14 -5.84
C ALA A 932 2.79 -14.74 -4.45
N LEU A 933 3.69 -15.62 -4.01
CA LEU A 933 3.68 -16.25 -2.69
C LEU A 933 4.78 -15.63 -1.81
N ALA A 934 4.40 -15.14 -0.63
CA ALA A 934 5.31 -14.89 0.48
C ALA A 934 5.81 -16.23 1.10
N PRO A 935 6.94 -16.26 1.85
CA PRO A 935 7.48 -17.48 2.45
C PRO A 935 6.47 -18.28 3.27
N GLU A 936 5.55 -17.60 3.96
CA GLU A 936 4.52 -18.19 4.83
C GLU A 936 3.33 -18.75 4.04
N GLN A 937 3.16 -18.29 2.80
CA GLN A 937 2.09 -18.73 1.91
C GLN A 937 2.43 -20.03 1.17
N VAL A 938 3.72 -20.41 1.10
CA VAL A 938 4.22 -21.65 0.46
C VAL A 938 3.58 -22.90 1.05
N CYS A 939 3.29 -22.91 2.34
CA CYS A 939 2.63 -24.03 3.01
C CYS A 939 1.12 -23.82 3.11
N PHE A 940 0.33 -24.72 2.52
CA PHE A 940 -1.12 -24.63 2.65
C PHE A 940 -1.56 -25.15 4.02
N ALA A 941 -2.09 -24.25 4.84
CA ALA A 941 -3.04 -24.65 5.86
C ALA A 941 -4.43 -24.69 5.20
N PRO A 942 -5.13 -25.85 5.21
CA PRO A 942 -6.57 -25.86 5.19
C PRO A 942 -7.04 -24.96 6.27
N ARG A 943 -8.27 -24.61 6.05
CA ARG A 943 -8.80 -23.49 6.69
C ARG A 943 -9.86 -24.07 7.69
N ASN A 944 -9.92 -23.56 8.94
CA ASN A 944 -10.86 -24.06 9.97
C ASN A 944 -12.30 -23.60 9.76
N LYS A 945 -13.16 -24.57 9.49
CA LYS A 945 -14.61 -24.43 9.60
C LYS A 945 -15.09 -23.96 10.97
#